data_AF-A0A259TBT5-F1
#
_entry.id   AF-A0A259TBT5-F1
#
_cell.length_a   1.000
_cell.length_b   1.000
_cell.length_c   1.000
_cell.angle_alpha   90.00
_cell.angle_beta   90.00
_cell.angle_gamma   90.00
#
_symmetry.space_group_name_H-M   'P 1'
#
loop_
_entity.id
_entity.type
_entity.pdbx_description
1 polymer ?
#
loop_
_entity_poly.entity_id
_entity_poly.type
_entity_poly.pdbx_seq_one_letter_code
_entity_poly.pdbx_strand_id
1 'polypeptide(L)'
;MKRYLALLLCLVWALSMYPLQSPTARADHSQLPAFPGAEGFGYATAGGRGGEVYHVTSYELTGLGTFHDALMTAGDTPRTIVFDISGEITIPQIVVEGKSHITIAGQTAPGDGVTIRGNNIRFIDSHDIVIRYLRFRMGDLSFNDDTMYFEDCQNVIIDHSSFSWGTDEVLSIKSKNYENPLSKNITVQWSVISEGLLTHSMGGLIEMNTITMHHNLYAHNNDRNPKTKGQIDFVNNIVYNWGDFPYVAGGESGTKGYGNVVGNYFIAGKNSSAPEYAVVRGNENYQVYLENNRIDSNKDGVLNGKDAGTGIVEAERPSVVVSERFEFPLVHTEAPEKAYDHILHYAGSSLARDAVDTRVINGVRNQTGVIIGDEDDVGGFPPLKQGTAPADSDRDGMPDEWELAHDLNPADPSDRNGDLDGDGYTNLEAYLNELAAPGFPAGYPMKPPAWSGPPFIPPAEPAEPDPEPVPAPSLDGKTVRNVVINDNSSSGSANAANWSVQDDLQPGDIVFGDRMTGSSSKIYKFESVPKHLKGLEWIRSAVGSRSATSSDLVSFYLAADADVYVAYDSRITTEPDWLTANYELTGETIADSQPVEYYLYKKRHSAGSRVVMGTNNNTSKCPYFVILKPVNPETKPLADAPSGLAGELANDADVSLHWSPVSGASAYLVYRSSSKDPVSRVVASTHETEYEDAAAQQGVTYTYNVSALNAGGESSLSDAVEVLNVDASQPAPLAPSDLLVKAARSLSVELEWKPVEGAMSYSVYRSGADGIYSKIGTAAAAAYTDKAVSPSTDYTYKVTATGIGGESAASGVAAATTAAPVLLPEVPTGLSAGSASASAFEISWKPAAGAESYNIYRKADDEESFAKMKSITSTQYIDDSISVSSTGYTYKISAVNEMGETDLTNGLRIAMPIPAAPSDLAVGLVGETFVGLIWTSQGGETQTNVYREGDGEVVNLGYAKVHTYYDRTAEPGVEYTYYLKAENGAGESDASNRVTVTPGLMTVLENYMEQFKATGDLNGPLAPQLTNSLKQVKHHLGQGSKKQAISFLEKYLEQLGKENMQEYLSSEASYTLQFYAKSFHDRLEKK
;
A
#
# COMPACT_ATOMS: atom_id res chain seq x y z
N MET A 1 11.69 -28.60 50.25
CA MET A 1 10.94 -27.58 49.47
C MET A 1 11.84 -26.46 48.94
N LYS A 2 12.49 -25.63 49.77
CA LYS A 2 13.30 -24.48 49.27
C LYS A 2 14.43 -24.84 48.28
N ARG A 3 15.09 -26.00 48.41
CA ARG A 3 16.11 -26.46 47.45
C ARG A 3 15.55 -27.00 46.13
N TYR A 4 14.32 -27.51 46.12
CA TYR A 4 13.64 -27.92 44.88
C TYR A 4 13.06 -26.72 44.13
N LEU A 5 12.61 -25.70 44.87
CA LEU A 5 12.12 -24.44 44.28
C LEU A 5 13.26 -23.64 43.62
N ALA A 6 14.45 -23.61 44.23
CA ALA A 6 15.63 -22.97 43.65
C ALA A 6 16.14 -23.67 42.38
N LEU A 7 16.08 -25.02 42.33
CA LEU A 7 16.43 -25.78 41.14
C LEU A 7 15.41 -25.61 40.00
N LEU A 8 14.12 -25.48 40.32
CA LEU A 8 13.09 -25.15 39.33
C LEU A 8 13.24 -23.72 38.79
N LEU A 9 13.54 -22.74 39.66
CA LEU A 9 13.78 -21.34 39.25
C LEU A 9 15.03 -21.19 38.38
N CYS A 10 16.11 -21.93 38.67
CA CYS A 10 17.29 -21.95 37.81
C CYS A 10 17.04 -22.66 36.47
N LEU A 11 16.17 -23.68 36.41
CA LEU A 11 15.78 -24.32 35.14
C LEU A 11 14.92 -23.38 34.28
N VAL A 12 14.00 -22.63 34.91
CA VAL A 12 13.15 -21.63 34.23
C VAL A 12 13.99 -20.46 33.71
N TRP A 13 15.01 -20.02 34.46
CA TRP A 13 15.96 -18.99 34.00
C TRP A 13 16.93 -19.48 32.92
N ALA A 14 17.32 -20.76 32.94
CA ALA A 14 18.17 -21.34 31.90
C ALA A 14 17.41 -21.58 30.58
N LEU A 15 16.10 -21.87 30.65
CA LEU A 15 15.22 -21.98 29.48
C LEU A 15 14.84 -20.62 28.89
N SER A 16 14.83 -19.54 29.68
CA SER A 16 14.57 -18.17 29.20
C SER A 16 15.79 -17.48 28.55
N MET A 17 16.97 -18.11 28.56
CA MET A 17 18.19 -17.59 27.91
C MET A 17 18.55 -18.31 26.61
N TYR A 18 17.77 -19.31 26.18
CA TYR A 18 17.82 -19.70 24.78
C TYR A 18 17.01 -18.65 24.01
N PRO A 19 17.58 -17.97 22.99
CA PRO A 19 16.72 -17.36 22.00
C PRO A 19 15.80 -18.48 21.53
N LEU A 20 14.49 -18.30 21.65
CA LEU A 20 13.56 -19.07 20.83
C LEU A 20 14.07 -18.86 19.41
N GLN A 21 14.69 -19.89 18.83
CA GLN A 21 14.92 -19.87 17.40
C GLN A 21 13.54 -19.66 16.81
N SER A 22 13.33 -18.49 16.19
CA SER A 22 12.19 -18.30 15.31
C SER A 22 12.15 -19.54 14.43
N PRO A 23 11.04 -20.31 14.39
CA PRO A 23 10.99 -21.52 13.60
C PRO A 23 11.34 -21.17 12.16
N THR A 24 12.56 -21.55 11.75
CA THR A 24 13.06 -21.32 10.39
C THR A 24 12.06 -21.98 9.44
N ALA A 25 11.50 -21.17 8.54
CA ALA A 25 10.61 -21.63 7.49
C ALA A 25 11.40 -22.54 6.55
N ARG A 26 11.33 -23.84 6.79
CA ARG A 26 11.87 -24.85 5.87
C ARG A 26 10.66 -25.58 5.30
N ALA A 27 10.51 -25.55 3.98
CA ALA A 27 9.87 -26.65 3.28
C ALA A 27 10.70 -27.89 3.64
N ASP A 28 10.22 -28.73 4.54
CA ASP A 28 11.05 -29.82 5.06
C ASP A 28 11.07 -30.98 4.08
N HIS A 29 11.92 -30.94 3.04
CA HIS A 29 12.08 -31.98 1.98
C HIS A 29 12.32 -33.43 2.47
N SER A 30 12.42 -33.65 3.78
CA SER A 30 12.35 -35.00 4.38
C SER A 30 10.92 -35.49 4.65
N GLN A 31 9.94 -34.59 4.62
CA GLN A 31 8.51 -34.84 4.73
C GLN A 31 7.94 -35.27 3.39
N LEU A 32 6.97 -36.18 3.46
CA LEU A 32 6.22 -36.65 2.32
C LEU A 32 5.50 -35.48 1.64
N PRO A 33 5.65 -35.28 0.31
CA PRO A 33 4.90 -34.26 -0.42
C PRO A 33 3.39 -34.40 -0.23
N ALA A 34 2.64 -33.31 -0.41
CA ALA A 34 1.18 -33.29 -0.37
C ALA A 34 0.57 -34.36 -1.29
N PHE A 35 1.15 -34.51 -2.49
CA PHE A 35 0.87 -35.53 -3.48
C PHE A 35 2.06 -35.64 -4.45
N PRO A 36 2.19 -36.72 -5.23
CA PRO A 36 3.19 -36.81 -6.29
C PRO A 36 3.02 -35.65 -7.30
N GLY A 37 4.09 -34.88 -7.50
CA GLY A 37 4.08 -33.66 -8.32
C GLY A 37 3.85 -32.34 -7.56
N ALA A 38 3.68 -32.37 -6.24
CA ALA A 38 3.67 -31.17 -5.39
C ALA A 38 5.09 -30.59 -5.23
N GLU A 39 5.26 -29.30 -5.48
CA GLU A 39 6.57 -28.62 -5.46
C GLU A 39 6.54 -27.24 -4.77
N GLY A 40 7.71 -26.62 -4.61
CA GLY A 40 7.83 -25.27 -4.04
C GLY A 40 7.63 -25.18 -2.53
N PHE A 41 7.32 -23.99 -2.05
CA PHE A 41 7.20 -23.68 -0.62
C PHE A 41 6.09 -24.46 0.10
N GLY A 42 4.96 -24.70 -0.56
CA GLY A 42 3.82 -25.46 -0.02
C GLY A 42 3.87 -26.97 -0.24
N TYR A 43 4.97 -27.52 -0.76
CA TYR A 43 5.00 -28.90 -1.25
C TYR A 43 4.67 -29.96 -0.17
N ALA A 44 4.99 -29.72 1.10
CA ALA A 44 4.79 -30.65 2.23
C ALA A 44 3.41 -30.54 2.91
N THR A 45 2.48 -29.81 2.31
CA THR A 45 1.16 -29.56 2.90
C THR A 45 0.39 -30.86 3.12
N ALA A 46 0.10 -31.22 4.38
CA ALA A 46 -0.48 -32.52 4.69
C ALA A 46 -1.97 -32.63 4.33
N GLY A 47 -2.70 -31.51 4.33
CA GLY A 47 -4.14 -31.51 4.05
C GLY A 47 -4.93 -32.40 5.02
N GLY A 48 -5.90 -33.13 4.47
CA GLY A 48 -6.78 -34.07 5.18
C GLY A 48 -6.23 -35.49 5.38
N ARG A 49 -4.92 -35.72 5.18
CA ARG A 49 -4.27 -37.04 5.28
C ARG A 49 -4.57 -37.74 6.62
N GLY A 50 -4.90 -39.04 6.55
CA GLY A 50 -5.17 -39.87 7.74
C GLY A 50 -6.49 -39.56 8.45
N GLY A 51 -7.36 -38.78 7.80
CA GLY A 51 -8.52 -38.14 8.40
C GLY A 51 -9.86 -38.85 8.21
N GLU A 52 -10.92 -38.06 8.38
CA GLU A 52 -12.28 -38.38 7.99
C GLU A 52 -12.56 -37.95 6.54
N VAL A 53 -13.62 -38.51 5.95
CA VAL A 53 -14.08 -38.14 4.61
C VAL A 53 -15.45 -37.50 4.70
N TYR A 54 -15.60 -36.38 4.00
CA TYR A 54 -16.86 -35.67 3.88
C TYR A 54 -17.30 -35.68 2.41
N HIS A 55 -18.51 -36.16 2.16
CA HIS A 55 -19.08 -36.22 0.82
C HIS A 55 -20.01 -35.05 0.55
N VAL A 56 -19.71 -34.28 -0.50
CA VAL A 56 -20.63 -33.30 -1.06
C VAL A 56 -21.65 -34.04 -1.94
N THR A 57 -22.91 -33.98 -1.54
CA THR A 57 -24.05 -34.71 -2.12
C THR A 57 -25.22 -33.81 -2.50
N SER A 58 -25.14 -32.53 -2.18
CA SER A 58 -26.26 -31.58 -2.31
C SER A 58 -25.83 -30.27 -2.98
N TYR A 59 -26.70 -29.77 -3.87
CA TYR A 59 -26.58 -28.44 -4.50
C TYR A 59 -27.22 -27.32 -3.65
N GLU A 60 -27.78 -27.65 -2.49
CA GLU A 60 -28.34 -26.65 -1.58
C GLU A 60 -27.25 -25.69 -1.09
N LEU A 61 -27.63 -24.44 -0.77
CA LEU A 61 -26.68 -23.40 -0.35
C LEU A 61 -25.98 -23.73 0.98
N THR A 62 -26.69 -24.35 1.92
CA THR A 62 -26.21 -24.69 3.27
C THR A 62 -26.88 -25.96 3.78
N GLY A 63 -26.32 -26.58 4.82
CA GLY A 63 -26.85 -27.78 5.47
C GLY A 63 -26.10 -29.05 5.09
N LEU A 64 -26.47 -30.17 5.71
CA LEU A 64 -25.75 -31.44 5.56
C LEU A 64 -25.60 -31.85 4.09
N GLY A 65 -24.39 -32.28 3.72
CA GLY A 65 -24.04 -32.72 2.37
C GLY A 65 -23.72 -31.59 1.38
N THR A 66 -23.75 -30.32 1.82
CA THR A 66 -23.38 -29.17 0.98
C THR A 66 -21.89 -28.85 1.08
N PHE A 67 -21.33 -28.19 0.06
CA PHE A 67 -19.94 -27.74 0.09
C PHE A 67 -19.67 -26.72 1.22
N HIS A 68 -20.65 -25.86 1.51
CA HIS A 68 -20.61 -24.96 2.67
C HIS A 68 -20.46 -25.74 3.98
N ASP A 69 -21.30 -26.76 4.20
CA ASP A 69 -21.24 -27.56 5.43
C ASP A 69 -19.93 -28.34 5.56
N ALA A 70 -19.40 -28.84 4.45
CA ALA A 70 -18.12 -29.54 4.40
C ALA A 70 -16.96 -28.70 4.99
N LEU A 71 -16.94 -27.39 4.70
CA LEU A 71 -15.94 -26.46 5.21
C LEU A 71 -16.28 -25.93 6.60
N MET A 72 -17.53 -25.53 6.85
CA MET A 72 -17.90 -24.88 8.11
C MET A 72 -17.94 -25.84 9.31
N THR A 73 -18.12 -27.13 9.07
CA THR A 73 -18.13 -28.17 10.11
C THR A 73 -16.79 -28.87 10.29
N ALA A 74 -15.74 -28.49 9.56
CA ALA A 74 -14.40 -29.03 9.78
C ALA A 74 -13.93 -28.71 11.20
N GLY A 75 -13.45 -29.73 11.91
CA GLY A 75 -12.90 -29.65 13.26
C GLY A 75 -11.39 -29.92 13.24
N ASP A 76 -10.85 -30.40 14.36
CA ASP A 76 -9.41 -30.72 14.49
C ASP A 76 -9.02 -32.02 13.78
N THR A 77 -9.98 -32.90 13.50
CA THR A 77 -9.74 -34.12 12.72
C THR A 77 -9.46 -33.73 11.27
N PRO A 78 -8.33 -34.17 10.67
CA PRO A 78 -8.07 -33.93 9.26
C PRO A 78 -9.24 -34.39 8.40
N ARG A 79 -9.59 -33.63 7.37
CA ARG A 79 -10.77 -33.92 6.55
C ARG A 79 -10.44 -33.86 5.07
N THR A 80 -10.79 -34.93 4.37
CA THR A 80 -10.80 -34.95 2.90
C THR A 80 -12.23 -34.78 2.40
N ILE A 81 -12.47 -33.74 1.61
CA ILE A 81 -13.76 -33.43 1.00
C ILE A 81 -13.76 -34.00 -0.41
N VAL A 82 -14.69 -34.93 -0.66
CA VAL A 82 -14.94 -35.58 -1.95
C VAL A 82 -16.32 -35.20 -2.48
N PHE A 83 -16.53 -35.36 -3.79
CA PHE A 83 -17.73 -34.95 -4.49
C PHE A 83 -18.45 -36.14 -5.12
N ASP A 84 -19.68 -36.41 -4.66
CA ASP A 84 -20.61 -37.41 -5.24
C ASP A 84 -21.43 -36.78 -6.38
N ILE A 85 -21.39 -35.45 -6.50
CA ILE A 85 -22.11 -34.64 -7.48
C ILE A 85 -21.14 -33.81 -8.32
N SER A 86 -21.64 -33.29 -9.43
CA SER A 86 -20.86 -32.55 -10.43
C SER A 86 -21.70 -31.43 -11.03
N GLY A 87 -21.07 -30.43 -11.62
CA GLY A 87 -21.72 -29.27 -12.20
C GLY A 87 -21.58 -28.03 -11.35
N GLU A 88 -22.54 -27.12 -11.46
CA GLU A 88 -22.53 -25.86 -10.72
C GLU A 88 -23.02 -26.05 -9.28
N ILE A 89 -22.18 -25.65 -8.32
CA ILE A 89 -22.54 -25.58 -6.89
C ILE A 89 -22.50 -24.10 -6.49
N THR A 90 -23.67 -23.56 -6.15
CA THR A 90 -23.79 -22.18 -5.69
C THR A 90 -23.50 -22.08 -4.19
N ILE A 91 -22.71 -21.09 -3.78
CA ILE A 91 -22.32 -20.87 -2.39
C ILE A 91 -22.70 -19.47 -1.88
N PRO A 92 -23.00 -19.33 -0.56
CA PRO A 92 -22.93 -18.03 0.11
C PRO A 92 -21.46 -17.62 0.31
N GLN A 93 -21.20 -16.53 1.04
CA GLN A 93 -19.83 -16.28 1.51
C GLN A 93 -19.42 -17.37 2.50
N ILE A 94 -18.22 -17.93 2.30
CA ILE A 94 -17.64 -18.92 3.22
C ILE A 94 -16.39 -18.33 3.83
N VAL A 95 -16.40 -18.10 5.15
CA VAL A 95 -15.22 -17.66 5.91
C VAL A 95 -14.76 -18.82 6.78
N VAL A 96 -13.65 -19.41 6.38
CA VAL A 96 -12.96 -20.51 7.07
C VAL A 96 -11.86 -19.89 7.93
N GLU A 97 -12.21 -19.57 9.18
CA GLU A 97 -11.28 -18.96 10.14
C GLU A 97 -10.77 -20.00 11.14
N GLY A 98 -9.44 -20.17 11.23
CA GLY A 98 -8.77 -21.06 12.20
C GLY A 98 -9.04 -22.56 12.00
N LYS A 99 -9.63 -22.96 10.87
CA LYS A 99 -9.85 -24.38 10.52
C LYS A 99 -8.76 -24.85 9.56
N SER A 100 -8.19 -26.02 9.85
CA SER A 100 -6.96 -26.53 9.22
C SER A 100 -7.07 -27.99 8.83
N HIS A 101 -6.05 -28.55 8.17
CA HIS A 101 -5.97 -29.96 7.77
C HIS A 101 -7.10 -30.39 6.82
N ILE A 102 -7.28 -29.64 5.73
CA ILE A 102 -8.38 -29.84 4.78
C ILE A 102 -7.80 -30.16 3.40
N THR A 103 -8.25 -31.27 2.81
CA THR A 103 -8.08 -31.55 1.38
C THR A 103 -9.42 -31.38 0.68
N ILE A 104 -9.46 -30.58 -0.39
CA ILE A 104 -10.62 -30.46 -1.28
C ILE A 104 -10.26 -31.12 -2.61
N ALA A 105 -10.80 -32.33 -2.83
CA ALA A 105 -10.43 -33.20 -3.93
C ALA A 105 -11.44 -33.12 -5.09
N GLY A 106 -11.37 -32.05 -5.90
CA GLY A 106 -12.27 -31.85 -7.03
C GLY A 106 -12.22 -32.94 -8.09
N GLN A 107 -11.10 -33.67 -8.21
CA GLN A 107 -10.93 -34.76 -9.18
C GLN A 107 -11.83 -35.98 -8.92
N THR A 108 -12.46 -36.09 -7.75
CA THR A 108 -13.43 -37.16 -7.49
C THR A 108 -14.80 -36.90 -8.13
N ALA A 109 -15.09 -35.64 -8.49
CA ALA A 109 -16.38 -35.28 -9.05
C ALA A 109 -16.62 -36.02 -10.38
N PRO A 110 -17.82 -36.60 -10.60
CA PRO A 110 -18.12 -37.30 -11.84
C PRO A 110 -18.33 -36.31 -13.02
N GLY A 111 -18.52 -36.84 -14.23
CA GLY A 111 -18.88 -36.02 -15.39
C GLY A 111 -17.81 -34.96 -15.73
N ASP A 112 -18.23 -33.71 -15.93
CA ASP A 112 -17.33 -32.60 -16.28
C ASP A 112 -16.70 -31.90 -15.04
N GLY A 113 -16.82 -32.49 -13.84
CA GLY A 113 -16.30 -31.93 -12.59
C GLY A 113 -17.19 -30.85 -11.97
N VAL A 114 -16.64 -30.02 -11.07
CA VAL A 114 -17.39 -29.03 -10.28
C VAL A 114 -16.93 -27.60 -10.57
N THR A 115 -17.90 -26.71 -10.76
CA THR A 115 -17.72 -25.26 -10.69
C THR A 115 -18.40 -24.72 -9.44
N ILE A 116 -17.63 -24.04 -8.59
CA ILE A 116 -18.13 -23.27 -7.46
C ILE A 116 -18.49 -21.87 -7.96
N ARG A 117 -19.75 -21.50 -7.77
CA ARG A 117 -20.32 -20.21 -8.17
C ARG A 117 -20.86 -19.46 -6.96
N GLY A 118 -20.79 -18.13 -7.00
CA GLY A 118 -21.47 -17.26 -6.04
C GLY A 118 -20.49 -16.33 -5.36
N ASN A 119 -20.69 -16.12 -4.06
CA ASN A 119 -19.76 -15.29 -3.29
C ASN A 119 -18.42 -16.02 -3.08
N ASN A 120 -17.49 -15.40 -2.36
CA ASN A 120 -16.13 -15.91 -2.21
C ASN A 120 -15.91 -16.86 -1.03
N ILE A 121 -14.73 -17.49 -1.07
CA ILE A 121 -14.19 -18.32 0.00
C ILE A 121 -12.96 -17.62 0.55
N ARG A 122 -12.94 -17.45 1.88
CA ARG A 122 -11.82 -16.84 2.61
C ARG A 122 -11.26 -17.85 3.60
N PHE A 123 -9.98 -18.17 3.48
CA PHE A 123 -9.24 -18.85 4.54
C PHE A 123 -8.47 -17.81 5.35
N ILE A 124 -8.65 -17.82 6.66
CA ILE A 124 -8.04 -16.84 7.58
C ILE A 124 -7.43 -17.61 8.75
N ASP A 125 -6.15 -17.38 9.05
CA ASP A 125 -5.42 -18.07 10.13
C ASP A 125 -5.51 -19.61 10.04
N SER A 126 -5.62 -20.14 8.82
CA SER A 126 -5.73 -21.56 8.52
C SER A 126 -4.38 -22.16 8.12
N HIS A 127 -4.21 -23.46 8.34
CA HIS A 127 -3.03 -24.17 7.83
C HIS A 127 -3.32 -25.57 7.30
N ASP A 128 -2.38 -26.10 6.54
CA ASP A 128 -2.46 -27.43 5.92
C ASP A 128 -3.69 -27.59 5.01
N ILE A 129 -3.76 -26.78 3.96
CA ILE A 129 -4.89 -26.74 3.02
C ILE A 129 -4.44 -27.20 1.63
N VAL A 130 -5.08 -28.25 1.10
CA VAL A 130 -4.87 -28.77 -0.26
C VAL A 130 -6.14 -28.54 -1.08
N ILE A 131 -6.03 -27.90 -2.24
CA ILE A 131 -7.17 -27.70 -3.18
C ILE A 131 -6.77 -28.17 -4.57
N ARG A 132 -7.55 -29.08 -5.17
CA ARG A 132 -7.25 -29.64 -6.49
C ARG A 132 -8.46 -29.72 -7.43
N TYR A 133 -8.24 -29.47 -8.73
CA TYR A 133 -9.18 -29.75 -9.83
C TYR A 133 -10.56 -29.08 -9.75
N LEU A 134 -10.66 -27.91 -9.11
CA LEU A 134 -11.91 -27.13 -9.03
C LEU A 134 -11.89 -25.89 -9.92
N ARG A 135 -13.09 -25.39 -10.22
CA ARG A 135 -13.27 -24.08 -10.86
C ARG A 135 -14.01 -23.16 -9.92
N PHE A 136 -13.49 -21.95 -9.71
CA PHE A 136 -14.11 -20.91 -8.91
C PHE A 136 -14.46 -19.75 -9.84
N ARG A 137 -15.74 -19.43 -9.94
CA ARG A 137 -16.26 -18.40 -10.85
C ARG A 137 -17.22 -17.50 -10.07
N MET A 138 -16.79 -16.28 -9.76
CA MET A 138 -17.57 -15.34 -8.96
C MET A 138 -18.65 -14.65 -9.81
N GLY A 139 -18.24 -13.96 -10.89
CA GLY A 139 -19.12 -13.19 -11.77
C GLY A 139 -19.46 -11.81 -11.21
N ASP A 140 -20.22 -11.01 -11.96
CA ASP A 140 -20.66 -9.69 -11.54
C ASP A 140 -21.73 -9.79 -10.43
N LEU A 141 -21.39 -9.26 -9.26
CA LEU A 141 -22.25 -9.23 -8.09
C LEU A 141 -22.46 -7.78 -7.64
N SER A 142 -23.43 -7.53 -6.75
CA SER A 142 -23.71 -6.17 -6.26
C SER A 142 -22.61 -5.54 -5.40
N PHE A 143 -21.46 -6.22 -5.26
CA PHE A 143 -20.29 -5.81 -4.48
C PHE A 143 -19.02 -6.31 -5.17
N ASN A 144 -17.90 -5.65 -4.88
CA ASN A 144 -16.59 -6.05 -5.40
C ASN A 144 -15.85 -6.90 -4.37
N ASP A 145 -15.29 -8.02 -4.79
CA ASP A 145 -14.44 -8.86 -3.95
C ASP A 145 -13.58 -9.83 -4.78
N ASP A 146 -12.71 -10.56 -4.08
CA ASP A 146 -11.81 -11.54 -4.67
C ASP A 146 -12.53 -12.86 -4.92
N THR A 147 -12.24 -13.57 -6.02
CA THR A 147 -12.84 -14.91 -6.27
C THR A 147 -12.45 -15.89 -5.17
N MET A 148 -11.17 -15.88 -4.75
CA MET A 148 -10.68 -16.64 -3.59
C MET A 148 -9.59 -15.86 -2.85
N TYR A 149 -9.58 -16.02 -1.52
CA TYR A 149 -8.78 -15.22 -0.62
C TYR A 149 -8.13 -16.05 0.49
N PHE A 150 -6.83 -15.89 0.69
CA PHE A 150 -6.08 -16.43 1.82
C PHE A 150 -5.44 -15.29 2.63
N GLU A 151 -5.64 -15.30 3.94
CA GLU A 151 -5.06 -14.36 4.88
C GLU A 151 -4.36 -15.07 6.03
N ASP A 152 -3.11 -14.69 6.28
CA ASP A 152 -2.30 -15.18 7.39
C ASP A 152 -2.22 -16.73 7.51
N CYS A 153 -2.31 -17.42 6.37
CA CYS A 153 -2.31 -18.89 6.29
C CYS A 153 -0.90 -19.51 6.18
N GLN A 154 -0.80 -20.79 6.58
CA GLN A 154 0.42 -21.58 6.52
C GLN A 154 0.26 -22.90 5.76
N ASN A 155 1.27 -23.35 5.01
CA ASN A 155 1.27 -24.68 4.38
C ASN A 155 0.01 -24.87 3.50
N VAL A 156 -0.03 -24.18 2.38
CA VAL A 156 -1.16 -24.24 1.45
C VAL A 156 -0.64 -24.66 0.09
N ILE A 157 -1.35 -25.59 -0.57
CA ILE A 157 -1.10 -25.91 -1.97
C ILE A 157 -2.41 -25.91 -2.77
N ILE A 158 -2.40 -25.12 -3.84
CA ILE A 158 -3.47 -25.07 -4.85
C ILE A 158 -2.89 -25.63 -6.14
N ASP A 159 -3.51 -26.66 -6.67
CA ASP A 159 -3.03 -27.40 -7.83
C ASP A 159 -4.16 -27.61 -8.84
N HIS A 160 -3.89 -27.41 -10.13
CA HIS A 160 -4.86 -27.72 -11.19
C HIS A 160 -6.24 -27.08 -10.99
N SER A 161 -6.31 -25.84 -10.52
CA SER A 161 -7.58 -25.15 -10.27
C SER A 161 -7.72 -23.91 -11.14
N SER A 162 -8.96 -23.57 -11.51
CA SER A 162 -9.26 -22.42 -12.37
C SER A 162 -10.02 -21.36 -11.59
N PHE A 163 -9.62 -20.11 -11.70
CA PHE A 163 -10.20 -18.96 -11.02
C PHE A 163 -10.55 -17.90 -12.05
N SER A 164 -11.76 -17.37 -12.01
CA SER A 164 -12.15 -16.26 -12.90
C SER A 164 -13.22 -15.36 -12.34
N TRP A 165 -13.31 -14.18 -12.98
CA TRP A 165 -14.39 -13.22 -12.81
C TRP A 165 -14.47 -12.62 -11.40
N GLY A 166 -13.31 -12.40 -10.79
CA GLY A 166 -13.19 -11.57 -9.60
C GLY A 166 -13.45 -10.11 -9.95
N THR A 167 -14.16 -9.39 -9.09
CA THR A 167 -14.51 -7.97 -9.27
C THR A 167 -13.55 -7.04 -8.50
N ASP A 168 -12.72 -7.61 -7.63
CA ASP A 168 -11.49 -7.02 -7.11
C ASP A 168 -10.27 -7.85 -7.61
N GLU A 169 -9.73 -8.81 -6.86
CA GLU A 169 -8.73 -9.77 -7.38
C GLU A 169 -9.33 -11.13 -7.82
N VAL A 170 -8.66 -11.84 -8.73
CA VAL A 170 -9.04 -13.24 -9.01
C VAL A 170 -8.57 -14.15 -7.87
N LEU A 171 -7.28 -14.11 -7.51
CA LEU A 171 -6.73 -14.92 -6.41
C LEU A 171 -5.77 -14.11 -5.54
N SER A 172 -6.12 -13.91 -4.27
CA SER A 172 -5.28 -13.19 -3.30
C SER A 172 -4.75 -14.08 -2.20
N ILE A 173 -3.47 -13.87 -1.87
CA ILE A 173 -2.71 -14.52 -0.80
C ILE A 173 -1.97 -13.41 -0.05
N LYS A 174 -2.47 -12.97 1.11
CA LYS A 174 -2.03 -11.74 1.78
C LYS A 174 -1.75 -11.92 3.27
N SER A 175 -0.84 -11.10 3.81
CA SER A 175 -0.71 -10.92 5.25
C SER A 175 -1.06 -9.50 5.66
N LYS A 176 -1.74 -9.34 6.81
CA LYS A 176 -1.91 -8.03 7.46
C LYS A 176 -0.64 -7.55 8.15
N ASN A 177 0.27 -8.47 8.47
CA ASN A 177 1.54 -8.19 9.11
C ASN A 177 2.65 -8.97 8.39
N TYR A 178 3.43 -8.29 7.54
CA TYR A 178 4.49 -8.91 6.74
C TYR A 178 5.58 -9.64 7.55
N GLU A 179 5.64 -9.43 8.87
CA GLU A 179 6.55 -10.17 9.76
C GLU A 179 5.85 -11.32 10.49
N ASN A 180 4.59 -11.62 10.16
CA ASN A 180 3.81 -12.68 10.78
C ASN A 180 4.44 -14.04 10.47
N PRO A 181 5.01 -14.76 11.47
CA PRO A 181 5.70 -16.02 11.22
C PRO A 181 4.76 -17.16 10.78
N LEU A 182 3.43 -16.97 10.85
CA LEU A 182 2.42 -17.93 10.39
C LEU A 182 2.10 -17.80 8.90
N SER A 183 2.37 -16.65 8.29
CA SER A 183 2.00 -16.37 6.89
C SER A 183 3.07 -16.85 5.92
N LYS A 184 3.13 -18.16 5.62
CA LYS A 184 4.26 -18.78 4.90
C LYS A 184 3.95 -20.14 4.27
N ASN A 185 4.85 -20.61 3.42
CA ASN A 185 4.82 -21.95 2.81
C ASN A 185 3.60 -22.17 1.90
N ILE A 186 3.45 -21.35 0.87
CA ILE A 186 2.31 -21.45 -0.05
C ILE A 186 2.79 -21.77 -1.46
N THR A 187 2.14 -22.71 -2.14
CA THR A 187 2.36 -22.98 -3.56
C THR A 187 1.04 -22.89 -4.33
N VAL A 188 1.04 -22.16 -5.45
CA VAL A 188 0.02 -22.29 -6.49
C VAL A 188 0.70 -22.86 -7.74
N GLN A 189 0.20 -24.00 -8.20
CA GLN A 189 0.78 -24.70 -9.33
C GLN A 189 -0.27 -25.15 -10.34
N TRP A 190 0.13 -25.21 -11.62
CA TRP A 190 -0.70 -25.73 -12.71
C TRP A 190 -2.11 -25.13 -12.75
N SER A 191 -2.28 -23.85 -12.36
CA SER A 191 -3.60 -23.23 -12.17
C SER A 191 -3.85 -22.10 -13.17
N VAL A 192 -5.13 -21.78 -13.41
CA VAL A 192 -5.55 -20.69 -14.29
C VAL A 192 -6.12 -19.55 -13.43
N ILE A 193 -5.59 -18.34 -13.62
CA ILE A 193 -6.00 -17.11 -12.96
C ILE A 193 -6.36 -16.11 -14.06
N SER A 194 -7.64 -15.98 -14.40
CA SER A 194 -8.02 -15.24 -15.60
C SER A 194 -9.27 -14.39 -15.47
N GLU A 195 -9.36 -13.36 -16.30
CA GLU A 195 -10.58 -12.56 -16.49
C GLU A 195 -11.11 -11.93 -15.21
N GLY A 196 -10.26 -11.21 -14.45
CA GLY A 196 -10.76 -10.21 -13.51
C GLY A 196 -11.67 -9.22 -14.25
N LEU A 197 -12.82 -8.87 -13.68
CA LEU A 197 -13.82 -8.04 -14.34
C LEU A 197 -13.49 -6.54 -14.20
N LEU A 198 -13.72 -5.78 -15.26
CA LEU A 198 -13.65 -4.32 -15.20
C LEU A 198 -14.70 -3.76 -14.23
N THR A 199 -14.45 -2.65 -13.53
CA THR A 199 -13.33 -1.71 -13.75
C THR A 199 -12.08 -1.94 -12.91
N HIS A 200 -12.06 -2.94 -12.03
CA HIS A 200 -10.92 -3.24 -11.15
C HIS A 200 -10.40 -4.66 -11.41
N SER A 201 -10.11 -4.96 -12.68
CA SER A 201 -9.68 -6.28 -13.15
C SER A 201 -8.26 -6.60 -12.67
N MET A 202 -8.11 -7.41 -11.62
CA MET A 202 -6.80 -7.73 -11.03
C MET A 202 -6.54 -9.24 -10.97
N GLY A 203 -5.32 -9.67 -11.29
CA GLY A 203 -4.92 -11.08 -11.19
C GLY A 203 -4.79 -11.57 -9.75
N GLY A 204 -4.06 -10.84 -8.90
CA GLY A 204 -3.88 -11.23 -7.50
C GLY A 204 -2.84 -10.44 -6.71
N LEU A 205 -3.12 -10.22 -5.43
CA LEU A 205 -2.14 -9.77 -4.44
C LEU A 205 -1.46 -10.99 -3.81
N ILE A 206 -0.16 -11.13 -4.04
CA ILE A 206 0.66 -12.26 -3.61
C ILE A 206 1.72 -11.72 -2.62
N GLU A 207 1.31 -11.59 -1.37
CA GLU A 207 1.90 -10.71 -0.36
C GLU A 207 2.04 -11.39 1.02
N MET A 208 2.70 -12.55 1.09
CA MET A 208 3.07 -13.26 2.33
C MET A 208 4.57 -13.59 2.37
N ASN A 209 5.06 -14.26 3.43
CA ASN A 209 6.51 -14.41 3.64
C ASN A 209 7.20 -15.29 2.60
N THR A 210 6.59 -16.41 2.19
CA THR A 210 7.19 -17.39 1.26
C THR A 210 6.14 -18.04 0.37
N ILE A 211 6.18 -17.74 -0.93
CA ILE A 211 5.21 -18.23 -1.92
C ILE A 211 5.92 -18.71 -3.18
N THR A 212 5.52 -19.87 -3.70
CA THR A 212 5.88 -20.35 -5.04
C THR A 212 4.67 -20.26 -5.95
N MET A 213 4.84 -19.66 -7.13
CA MET A 213 3.87 -19.65 -8.21
C MET A 213 4.56 -20.29 -9.42
N HIS A 214 4.17 -21.50 -9.83
CA HIS A 214 4.76 -22.15 -11.00
C HIS A 214 3.78 -22.86 -11.94
N HIS A 215 4.09 -22.85 -13.23
CA HIS A 215 3.24 -23.48 -14.26
C HIS A 215 1.79 -22.96 -14.27
N ASN A 216 1.58 -21.70 -13.87
CA ASN A 216 0.26 -21.08 -13.89
C ASN A 216 0.05 -20.26 -15.16
N LEU A 217 -1.22 -20.05 -15.49
CA LEU A 217 -1.66 -19.12 -16.53
C LEU A 217 -2.34 -17.91 -15.90
N TYR A 218 -1.74 -16.74 -16.06
CA TYR A 218 -2.40 -15.45 -15.89
C TYR A 218 -2.88 -14.94 -17.25
N ALA A 219 -4.18 -14.68 -17.41
CA ALA A 219 -4.73 -14.23 -18.68
C ALA A 219 -5.84 -13.19 -18.51
N HIS A 220 -5.80 -12.12 -19.31
CA HIS A 220 -6.90 -11.16 -19.42
C HIS A 220 -7.26 -10.41 -18.13
N ASN A 221 -6.29 -10.15 -17.26
CA ASN A 221 -6.45 -9.23 -16.12
C ASN A 221 -5.75 -7.90 -16.41
N ASN A 222 -6.33 -6.77 -15.99
CA ASN A 222 -5.74 -5.45 -16.24
C ASN A 222 -4.41 -5.26 -15.52
N ASP A 223 -4.34 -5.59 -14.23
CA ASP A 223 -3.16 -5.33 -13.39
C ASP A 223 -2.94 -6.51 -12.42
N ARG A 224 -1.81 -6.49 -11.69
CA ARG A 224 -1.43 -7.44 -10.62
C ARG A 224 -1.42 -8.86 -11.14
N ASN A 225 -0.56 -9.15 -12.12
CA ASN A 225 -0.41 -10.46 -12.73
C ASN A 225 0.93 -11.15 -12.41
N PRO A 226 1.29 -11.41 -11.14
CA PRO A 226 0.74 -10.94 -9.85
C PRO A 226 1.34 -9.60 -9.38
N LYS A 227 0.79 -9.02 -8.30
CA LYS A 227 1.53 -8.06 -7.47
C LYS A 227 2.16 -8.74 -6.27
N THR A 228 3.45 -8.52 -6.08
CA THR A 228 4.28 -9.34 -5.20
C THR A 228 4.98 -8.54 -4.11
N LYS A 229 5.10 -9.15 -2.92
CA LYS A 229 5.91 -8.71 -1.76
C LYS A 229 6.41 -9.94 -1.00
N GLY A 230 7.41 -9.79 -0.13
CA GLY A 230 8.00 -10.92 0.59
C GLY A 230 8.91 -11.78 -0.29
N GLN A 231 9.07 -13.06 0.02
CA GLN A 231 9.92 -13.99 -0.75
C GLN A 231 9.07 -14.77 -1.76
N ILE A 232 9.30 -14.54 -3.06
CA ILE A 232 8.43 -15.03 -4.12
C ILE A 232 9.23 -15.79 -5.17
N ASP A 233 8.90 -17.05 -5.41
CA ASP A 233 9.44 -17.85 -6.52
C ASP A 233 8.40 -17.91 -7.65
N PHE A 234 8.59 -17.10 -8.70
CA PHE A 234 7.71 -16.99 -9.85
C PHE A 234 8.36 -17.68 -11.06
N VAL A 235 8.04 -18.96 -11.26
CA VAL A 235 8.79 -19.84 -12.18
C VAL A 235 7.91 -20.48 -13.24
N ASN A 236 8.28 -20.39 -14.52
CA ASN A 236 7.55 -21.03 -15.62
C ASN A 236 6.04 -20.72 -15.64
N ASN A 237 5.64 -19.47 -15.50
CA ASN A 237 4.25 -19.04 -15.68
C ASN A 237 4.05 -18.38 -17.06
N ILE A 238 2.82 -18.39 -17.56
CA ILE A 238 2.39 -17.55 -18.68
C ILE A 238 1.68 -16.32 -18.11
N VAL A 239 2.05 -15.14 -18.59
CA VAL A 239 1.29 -13.91 -18.37
C VAL A 239 0.88 -13.36 -19.73
N TYR A 240 -0.41 -13.38 -20.04
CA TYR A 240 -0.95 -13.01 -21.36
C TYR A 240 -2.00 -11.90 -21.27
N ASN A 241 -1.90 -10.94 -22.19
CA ASN A 241 -2.89 -9.87 -22.38
C ASN A 241 -3.22 -9.14 -21.07
N TRP A 242 -2.17 -8.71 -20.36
CA TRP A 242 -2.33 -7.75 -19.28
C TRP A 242 -2.89 -6.44 -19.85
N GLY A 243 -3.49 -5.59 -18.99
CA GLY A 243 -3.90 -4.24 -19.36
C GLY A 243 -2.75 -3.28 -19.10
N ASP A 244 -2.62 -2.85 -17.85
CA ASP A 244 -1.58 -1.93 -17.42
C ASP A 244 -0.32 -2.66 -16.95
N PHE A 245 -0.48 -3.66 -16.07
CA PHE A 245 0.67 -4.19 -15.35
C PHE A 245 0.71 -5.73 -15.36
N PRO A 246 1.82 -6.32 -15.86
CA PRO A 246 2.09 -7.75 -15.77
C PRO A 246 2.54 -8.09 -14.34
N TYR A 247 3.83 -8.38 -14.12
CA TYR A 247 4.37 -8.65 -12.80
C TYR A 247 4.70 -7.34 -12.07
N VAL A 248 4.03 -7.06 -10.95
CA VAL A 248 4.28 -5.87 -10.12
C VAL A 248 5.20 -6.22 -8.96
N ALA A 249 6.35 -5.56 -8.89
CA ALA A 249 7.39 -5.77 -7.88
C ALA A 249 7.28 -4.75 -6.73
N GLY A 250 6.48 -5.04 -5.71
CA GLY A 250 6.29 -4.18 -4.53
C GLY A 250 5.28 -3.04 -4.70
N GLY A 251 5.38 -2.25 -5.77
CA GLY A 251 4.55 -1.06 -5.99
C GLY A 251 5.02 0.16 -5.17
N GLU A 252 4.10 0.97 -4.65
CA GLU A 252 4.42 2.14 -3.79
C GLU A 252 4.77 1.78 -2.34
N SER A 253 4.68 0.51 -1.93
CA SER A 253 4.93 0.17 -0.54
C SER A 253 6.43 0.14 -0.24
N GLY A 254 6.82 0.62 0.94
CA GLY A 254 8.18 0.47 1.47
C GLY A 254 8.50 -0.94 1.98
N THR A 255 7.67 -1.93 1.66
CA THR A 255 7.86 -3.32 2.12
C THR A 255 8.93 -3.99 1.27
N LYS A 256 9.86 -4.70 1.90
CA LYS A 256 10.92 -5.43 1.19
C LYS A 256 10.38 -6.64 0.44
N GLY A 257 10.98 -6.92 -0.72
CA GLY A 257 10.66 -8.09 -1.54
C GLY A 257 11.91 -8.74 -2.11
N TYR A 258 11.86 -10.07 -2.26
CA TYR A 258 12.94 -10.92 -2.77
C TYR A 258 12.34 -11.91 -3.77
N GLY A 259 12.30 -11.54 -5.04
CA GLY A 259 11.63 -12.28 -6.09
C GLY A 259 12.59 -13.02 -7.02
N ASN A 260 12.34 -14.30 -7.28
CA ASN A 260 12.89 -14.99 -8.45
C ASN A 260 11.84 -14.95 -9.57
N VAL A 261 12.21 -14.42 -10.75
CA VAL A 261 11.37 -14.45 -11.95
C VAL A 261 12.14 -15.25 -13.00
N VAL A 262 11.78 -16.53 -13.15
CA VAL A 262 12.58 -17.50 -13.92
C VAL A 262 11.73 -18.28 -14.92
N GLY A 263 12.17 -18.35 -16.17
CA GLY A 263 11.56 -19.25 -17.16
C GLY A 263 10.14 -18.89 -17.57
N ASN A 264 9.65 -17.68 -17.27
CA ASN A 264 8.28 -17.26 -17.57
C ASN A 264 8.14 -16.80 -19.02
N TYR A 265 6.91 -16.81 -19.54
CA TYR A 265 6.55 -16.30 -20.86
C TYR A 265 5.53 -15.17 -20.74
N PHE A 266 5.97 -13.94 -20.99
CA PHE A 266 5.13 -12.74 -21.03
C PHE A 266 4.73 -12.45 -22.48
N ILE A 267 3.44 -12.48 -22.76
CA ILE A 267 2.89 -12.34 -24.11
C ILE A 267 1.93 -11.14 -24.13
N ALA A 268 2.31 -10.09 -24.83
CA ALA A 268 1.46 -8.92 -24.98
C ALA A 268 0.23 -9.26 -25.83
N GLY A 269 -0.94 -8.85 -25.35
CA GLY A 269 -2.18 -8.95 -26.11
C GLY A 269 -2.70 -7.58 -26.53
N LYS A 270 -3.93 -7.55 -27.05
CA LYS A 270 -4.58 -6.31 -27.53
C LYS A 270 -4.63 -5.24 -26.45
N ASN A 271 -4.87 -5.62 -25.19
CA ASN A 271 -5.01 -4.69 -24.07
C ASN A 271 -3.68 -4.20 -23.49
N SER A 272 -2.55 -4.83 -23.81
CA SER A 272 -1.29 -4.61 -23.08
C SER A 272 -0.67 -3.26 -23.36
N SER A 273 -0.55 -2.42 -22.34
CA SER A 273 0.25 -1.20 -22.37
C SER A 273 1.71 -1.49 -22.00
N ALA A 274 2.61 -0.60 -22.45
CA ALA A 274 4.06 -0.70 -22.29
C ALA A 274 4.62 -2.14 -22.44
N PRO A 275 4.31 -2.84 -23.54
CA PRO A 275 4.48 -4.28 -23.62
C PRO A 275 5.96 -4.74 -23.61
N GLU A 276 6.91 -3.82 -23.70
CA GLU A 276 8.35 -4.06 -23.56
C GLU A 276 8.82 -4.34 -22.12
N TYR A 277 7.98 -4.09 -21.10
CA TYR A 277 8.31 -4.37 -19.69
C TYR A 277 7.43 -5.47 -19.12
N ALA A 278 8.06 -6.47 -18.49
CA ALA A 278 7.39 -7.58 -17.81
C ALA A 278 7.44 -7.45 -16.29
N VAL A 279 8.44 -6.77 -15.74
CA VAL A 279 8.61 -6.51 -14.30
C VAL A 279 8.51 -5.01 -14.08
N VAL A 280 7.43 -4.57 -13.43
CA VAL A 280 7.06 -3.16 -13.36
C VAL A 280 6.83 -2.70 -11.91
N ARG A 281 6.80 -1.38 -11.73
CA ARG A 281 6.52 -0.68 -10.48
C ARG A 281 7.40 -1.15 -9.32
N GLY A 282 8.67 -1.35 -9.63
CA GLY A 282 9.73 -1.58 -8.67
C GLY A 282 10.03 -0.36 -7.81
N ASN A 283 10.86 -0.59 -6.81
CA ASN A 283 11.47 0.43 -5.97
C ASN A 283 12.75 -0.14 -5.33
N GLU A 284 13.46 0.68 -4.57
CA GLU A 284 14.71 0.33 -3.89
C GLU A 284 14.58 -0.80 -2.85
N ASN A 285 13.36 -1.12 -2.40
CA ASN A 285 13.10 -2.16 -1.41
C ASN A 285 12.80 -3.53 -2.03
N TYR A 286 12.62 -3.62 -3.35
CA TYR A 286 12.33 -4.89 -4.02
C TYR A 286 13.53 -5.39 -4.83
N GLN A 287 14.11 -6.51 -4.41
CA GLN A 287 15.18 -7.20 -5.11
C GLN A 287 14.63 -8.32 -6.00
N VAL A 288 15.13 -8.40 -7.24
CA VAL A 288 14.66 -9.38 -8.21
C VAL A 288 15.82 -10.09 -8.92
N TYR A 289 15.77 -11.42 -8.97
CA TYR A 289 16.61 -12.25 -9.82
C TYR A 289 15.85 -12.63 -11.08
N LEU A 290 16.50 -12.52 -12.25
CA LEU A 290 15.92 -12.76 -13.56
C LEU A 290 16.71 -13.82 -14.32
N GLU A 291 16.03 -14.83 -14.85
CA GLU A 291 16.68 -15.86 -15.68
C GLU A 291 15.73 -16.44 -16.73
N ASN A 292 16.19 -16.47 -17.99
CA ASN A 292 15.55 -17.21 -19.08
C ASN A 292 14.06 -16.88 -19.27
N ASN A 293 13.64 -15.63 -19.07
CA ASN A 293 12.26 -15.21 -19.36
C ASN A 293 12.10 -14.93 -20.86
N ARG A 294 10.87 -14.99 -21.37
CA ARG A 294 10.52 -14.51 -22.71
C ARG A 294 9.57 -13.34 -22.60
N ILE A 295 9.79 -12.32 -23.42
CA ILE A 295 8.84 -11.24 -23.64
C ILE A 295 8.51 -11.15 -25.13
N ASP A 296 7.23 -11.24 -25.43
CA ASP A 296 6.66 -11.10 -26.77
C ASP A 296 5.80 -9.83 -26.80
N SER A 297 6.42 -8.71 -27.17
CA SER A 297 5.85 -7.38 -26.97
C SER A 297 5.18 -6.79 -28.21
N ASN A 298 5.35 -7.41 -29.38
CA ASN A 298 5.05 -6.77 -30.67
C ASN A 298 3.60 -6.94 -31.14
N LYS A 299 2.81 -7.80 -30.48
CA LYS A 299 1.40 -8.08 -30.77
C LYS A 299 1.14 -8.54 -32.22
N ASP A 300 2.08 -9.24 -32.84
CA ASP A 300 1.98 -9.67 -34.25
C ASP A 300 1.18 -10.98 -34.44
N GLY A 301 0.72 -11.60 -33.35
CA GLY A 301 -0.02 -12.86 -33.38
C GLY A 301 0.85 -14.10 -33.54
N VAL A 302 2.17 -13.96 -33.54
CA VAL A 302 3.14 -15.06 -33.68
C VAL A 302 3.93 -15.19 -32.38
N LEU A 303 3.87 -16.36 -31.74
CA LEU A 303 4.65 -16.62 -30.53
C LEU A 303 6.16 -16.69 -30.87
N ASN A 304 6.87 -15.57 -30.71
CA ASN A 304 8.29 -15.43 -31.06
C ASN A 304 9.10 -14.55 -30.08
N GLY A 305 8.52 -14.31 -28.90
CA GLY A 305 9.17 -13.62 -27.78
C GLY A 305 10.61 -14.05 -27.48
N LYS A 306 11.38 -13.11 -26.92
CA LYS A 306 12.83 -13.26 -26.69
C LYS A 306 13.20 -13.01 -25.24
N ASP A 307 14.36 -13.50 -24.85
CA ASP A 307 14.98 -13.11 -23.58
C ASP A 307 15.62 -11.73 -23.71
N ALA A 308 15.07 -10.75 -22.99
CA ALA A 308 15.62 -9.39 -22.92
C ALA A 308 16.49 -9.17 -21.66
N GLY A 309 16.74 -10.20 -20.85
CA GLY A 309 17.50 -10.10 -19.61
C GLY A 309 16.92 -9.02 -18.69
N THR A 310 17.76 -8.08 -18.24
CA THR A 310 17.33 -6.96 -17.40
C THR A 310 16.46 -5.93 -18.14
N GLY A 311 16.38 -6.00 -19.48
CA GLY A 311 15.57 -5.10 -20.30
C GLY A 311 14.06 -5.26 -20.10
N ILE A 312 13.61 -6.33 -19.43
CA ILE A 312 12.20 -6.51 -19.06
C ILE A 312 11.77 -5.68 -17.85
N VAL A 313 12.71 -5.02 -17.16
CA VAL A 313 12.42 -4.19 -15.97
C VAL A 313 12.07 -2.77 -16.41
N GLU A 314 10.98 -2.23 -15.87
CA GLU A 314 10.53 -0.86 -16.13
C GLU A 314 11.62 0.17 -15.81
N ALA A 315 11.91 1.04 -16.78
CA ALA A 315 12.98 2.02 -16.66
C ALA A 315 12.66 3.16 -15.68
N GLU A 316 11.40 3.57 -15.59
CA GLU A 316 10.96 4.69 -14.75
C GLU A 316 10.86 4.32 -13.27
N ARG A 317 10.60 3.04 -12.97
CA ARG A 317 10.46 2.50 -11.61
C ARG A 317 11.15 1.13 -11.50
N PRO A 318 12.48 1.10 -11.58
CA PRO A 318 13.21 -0.16 -11.61
C PRO A 318 13.21 -0.85 -10.24
N SER A 319 13.14 -2.18 -10.26
CA SER A 319 13.52 -3.01 -9.11
C SER A 319 15.04 -3.14 -9.01
N VAL A 320 15.53 -3.52 -7.84
CA VAL A 320 16.96 -3.83 -7.64
C VAL A 320 17.26 -5.21 -8.22
N VAL A 321 17.87 -5.26 -9.41
CA VAL A 321 18.26 -6.55 -10.02
C VAL A 321 19.49 -7.12 -9.34
N VAL A 322 19.42 -8.38 -8.91
CA VAL A 322 20.53 -9.13 -8.29
C VAL A 322 21.08 -10.20 -9.23
N SER A 323 22.36 -10.55 -9.04
CA SER A 323 23.07 -11.50 -9.92
C SER A 323 22.94 -12.96 -9.51
N GLU A 324 22.46 -13.25 -8.30
CA GLU A 324 22.33 -14.60 -7.76
C GLU A 324 20.86 -14.92 -7.48
N ARG A 325 20.45 -16.14 -7.84
CA ARG A 325 19.11 -16.63 -7.54
C ARG A 325 18.93 -16.74 -6.03
N PHE A 326 17.78 -16.32 -5.52
CA PHE A 326 17.45 -16.55 -4.13
C PHE A 326 17.22 -18.05 -3.88
N GLU A 327 17.86 -18.60 -2.85
CA GLU A 327 17.79 -20.01 -2.49
C GLU A 327 16.43 -20.35 -1.84
N PHE A 328 15.48 -20.71 -2.71
CA PHE A 328 14.13 -21.17 -2.36
C PHE A 328 13.97 -22.67 -2.68
N PRO A 329 12.94 -23.35 -2.12
CA PRO A 329 12.58 -24.71 -2.51
C PRO A 329 12.37 -24.80 -4.03
N LEU A 330 13.13 -25.69 -4.68
CA LEU A 330 13.15 -25.78 -6.14
C LEU A 330 11.87 -26.41 -6.70
N VAL A 331 11.52 -25.96 -7.89
CA VAL A 331 10.52 -26.57 -8.79
C VAL A 331 11.22 -27.12 -10.03
N HIS A 332 10.62 -28.10 -10.72
CA HIS A 332 11.15 -28.54 -12.01
C HIS A 332 11.02 -27.41 -13.04
N THR A 333 12.14 -26.74 -13.29
CA THR A 333 12.18 -25.62 -14.22
C THR A 333 12.38 -26.13 -15.64
N GLU A 334 11.48 -25.75 -16.55
CA GLU A 334 11.54 -26.07 -17.97
C GLU A 334 11.94 -24.85 -18.80
N ALA A 335 12.28 -25.04 -20.08
CA ALA A 335 12.38 -23.92 -21.01
C ALA A 335 11.01 -23.24 -21.16
N PRO A 336 10.93 -21.90 -21.25
CA PRO A 336 9.65 -21.16 -21.34
C PRO A 336 8.73 -21.66 -22.45
N GLU A 337 9.28 -22.03 -23.59
CA GLU A 337 8.53 -22.55 -24.74
C GLU A 337 7.88 -23.91 -24.44
N LYS A 338 8.58 -24.77 -23.69
CA LYS A 338 8.07 -26.07 -23.27
C LYS A 338 7.01 -25.91 -22.17
N ALA A 339 7.29 -25.04 -21.20
CA ALA A 339 6.34 -24.70 -20.15
C ALA A 339 5.07 -24.11 -20.76
N TYR A 340 5.17 -23.26 -21.78
CA TYR A 340 4.03 -22.71 -22.51
C TYR A 340 3.10 -23.81 -23.03
N ASP A 341 3.65 -24.80 -23.76
CA ASP A 341 2.87 -25.91 -24.31
C ASP A 341 2.23 -26.75 -23.20
N HIS A 342 2.97 -27.03 -22.13
CA HIS A 342 2.48 -27.81 -21.00
C HIS A 342 1.35 -27.08 -20.27
N ILE A 343 1.51 -25.80 -19.92
CA ILE A 343 0.50 -25.02 -19.19
C ILE A 343 -0.80 -24.97 -19.98
N LEU A 344 -0.74 -24.71 -21.29
CA LEU A 344 -1.94 -24.67 -22.13
C LEU A 344 -2.61 -26.03 -22.32
N HIS A 345 -1.96 -27.14 -21.96
CA HIS A 345 -2.56 -28.47 -22.00
C HIS A 345 -3.01 -28.96 -20.62
N TYR A 346 -2.27 -28.63 -19.57
CA TYR A 346 -2.39 -29.26 -18.25
C TYR A 346 -2.85 -28.31 -17.15
N ALA A 347 -2.75 -26.97 -17.28
CA ALA A 347 -3.18 -26.07 -16.21
C ALA A 347 -4.72 -25.92 -16.07
N GLY A 348 -5.16 -25.50 -14.89
CA GLY A 348 -6.56 -25.39 -14.50
C GLY A 348 -7.16 -26.75 -14.16
N SER A 349 -8.49 -26.82 -14.05
CA SER A 349 -9.20 -28.11 -13.84
C SER A 349 -9.19 -28.93 -15.15
N SER A 350 -7.99 -29.43 -15.48
CA SER A 350 -7.59 -29.93 -16.80
C SER A 350 -8.08 -31.32 -17.13
N LEU A 351 -8.45 -32.12 -16.12
CA LEU A 351 -9.11 -33.42 -16.33
C LEU A 351 -10.43 -33.28 -17.10
N ALA A 352 -11.11 -32.14 -17.00
CA ALA A 352 -12.41 -31.94 -17.65
C ALA A 352 -12.74 -30.46 -17.94
N ARG A 353 -11.86 -29.70 -18.60
CA ARG A 353 -12.03 -28.24 -18.81
C ARG A 353 -13.43 -27.84 -19.31
N ASP A 354 -13.96 -26.76 -18.74
CA ASP A 354 -15.21 -26.16 -19.21
C ASP A 354 -14.98 -25.24 -20.43
N ALA A 355 -16.07 -24.68 -20.95
CA ALA A 355 -16.02 -23.80 -22.12
C ALA A 355 -15.22 -22.50 -21.86
N VAL A 356 -15.15 -22.04 -20.62
CA VAL A 356 -14.44 -20.80 -20.28
C VAL A 356 -12.94 -21.05 -20.24
N ASP A 357 -12.46 -22.09 -19.55
CA ASP A 357 -11.03 -22.44 -19.53
C ASP A 357 -10.52 -22.73 -20.94
N THR A 358 -11.32 -23.46 -21.74
CA THR A 358 -11.00 -23.75 -23.14
C THR A 358 -10.87 -22.47 -23.96
N ARG A 359 -11.82 -21.54 -23.85
CA ARG A 359 -11.80 -20.25 -24.55
C ARG A 359 -10.60 -19.40 -24.15
N VAL A 360 -10.28 -19.30 -22.85
CA VAL A 360 -9.12 -18.54 -22.35
C VAL A 360 -7.83 -19.11 -22.93
N ILE A 361 -7.65 -20.42 -22.87
CA ILE A 361 -6.45 -21.11 -23.40
C ILE A 361 -6.33 -20.91 -24.91
N ASN A 362 -7.43 -21.05 -25.66
CA ASN A 362 -7.43 -20.78 -27.09
C ASN A 362 -7.19 -19.31 -27.41
N GLY A 363 -7.64 -18.40 -26.54
CA GLY A 363 -7.32 -16.97 -26.58
C GLY A 363 -5.81 -16.72 -26.47
N VAL A 364 -5.11 -17.44 -25.59
CA VAL A 364 -3.64 -17.39 -25.47
C VAL A 364 -2.97 -17.97 -26.71
N ARG A 365 -3.39 -19.16 -27.18
CA ARG A 365 -2.81 -19.84 -28.37
C ARG A 365 -2.86 -18.97 -29.61
N ASN A 366 -4.01 -18.32 -29.83
CA ASN A 366 -4.30 -17.54 -31.02
C ASN A 366 -3.97 -16.05 -30.85
N GLN A 367 -3.55 -15.64 -29.64
CA GLN A 367 -3.35 -14.25 -29.24
C GLN A 367 -4.58 -13.34 -29.53
N THR A 368 -5.80 -13.85 -29.34
CA THR A 368 -7.05 -13.15 -29.69
C THR A 368 -7.84 -12.58 -28.52
N GLY A 369 -7.53 -12.97 -27.29
CA GLY A 369 -8.38 -12.65 -26.14
C GLY A 369 -8.32 -11.18 -25.70
N VAL A 370 -9.26 -10.81 -24.83
CA VAL A 370 -9.51 -9.43 -24.40
C VAL A 370 -9.89 -9.39 -22.93
N ILE A 371 -9.63 -8.27 -22.26
CA ILE A 371 -10.14 -8.00 -20.91
C ILE A 371 -11.64 -7.69 -20.99
N ILE A 372 -12.43 -8.31 -20.12
CA ILE A 372 -13.90 -8.25 -20.12
C ILE A 372 -14.45 -7.45 -18.95
N GLY A 373 -15.67 -6.94 -19.08
CA GLY A 373 -16.33 -6.19 -18.01
C GLY A 373 -17.43 -6.96 -17.28
N ASP A 374 -17.86 -8.08 -17.83
CA ASP A 374 -18.97 -8.90 -17.32
C ASP A 374 -18.80 -10.32 -17.90
N GLU A 375 -19.13 -11.36 -17.14
CA GLU A 375 -19.03 -12.75 -17.62
C GLU A 375 -19.93 -13.02 -18.84
N ASP A 376 -21.06 -12.33 -18.98
CA ASP A 376 -21.98 -12.48 -20.11
C ASP A 376 -21.37 -11.94 -21.42
N ASP A 377 -20.31 -11.12 -21.34
CA ASP A 377 -19.57 -10.66 -22.51
C ASP A 377 -19.02 -11.83 -23.32
N VAL A 378 -18.73 -12.94 -22.64
CA VAL A 378 -18.09 -14.14 -23.18
C VAL A 378 -18.95 -15.40 -23.05
N GLY A 379 -20.25 -15.22 -22.80
CA GLY A 379 -21.24 -16.30 -22.78
C GLY A 379 -21.69 -16.76 -21.38
N GLY A 380 -21.17 -16.15 -20.31
CA GLY A 380 -21.58 -16.43 -18.93
C GLY A 380 -21.18 -17.82 -18.45
N PHE A 381 -21.88 -18.31 -17.42
CA PHE A 381 -21.63 -19.60 -16.77
C PHE A 381 -22.03 -20.78 -17.70
N PRO A 382 -21.07 -21.61 -18.15
CA PRO A 382 -21.40 -22.70 -19.07
C PRO A 382 -22.07 -23.87 -18.33
N PRO A 383 -23.06 -24.55 -18.96
CA PRO A 383 -23.61 -25.78 -18.39
C PRO A 383 -22.56 -26.90 -18.41
N LEU A 384 -22.45 -27.63 -17.30
CA LEU A 384 -21.58 -28.79 -17.16
C LEU A 384 -22.39 -30.09 -17.24
N LYS A 385 -21.86 -31.11 -17.92
CA LYS A 385 -22.50 -32.44 -17.96
C LYS A 385 -22.33 -33.11 -16.61
N GLN A 386 -23.47 -33.43 -15.98
CA GLN A 386 -23.46 -34.18 -14.74
C GLN A 386 -23.16 -35.65 -15.01
N GLY A 387 -22.34 -36.26 -14.15
CA GLY A 387 -22.08 -37.69 -14.14
C GLY A 387 -22.74 -38.40 -12.97
N THR A 388 -22.52 -39.72 -12.87
CA THR A 388 -22.91 -40.53 -11.71
C THR A 388 -21.63 -40.93 -10.99
N ALA A 389 -21.56 -40.63 -9.69
CA ALA A 389 -20.44 -41.10 -8.87
C ALA A 389 -20.43 -42.64 -8.82
N PRO A 390 -19.24 -43.27 -8.84
CA PRO A 390 -19.11 -44.70 -8.57
C PRO A 390 -19.74 -45.09 -7.23
N ALA A 391 -20.09 -46.36 -7.07
CA ALA A 391 -20.56 -46.85 -5.78
C ALA A 391 -19.40 -46.89 -4.77
N ASP A 392 -19.66 -46.35 -3.58
CA ASP A 392 -18.80 -46.35 -2.39
C ASP A 392 -19.70 -46.73 -1.21
N SER A 393 -19.62 -48.00 -0.82
CA SER A 393 -20.57 -48.67 0.07
C SER A 393 -20.39 -48.29 1.54
N ASP A 394 -19.17 -47.96 1.96
CA ASP A 394 -18.83 -47.57 3.33
C ASP A 394 -18.51 -46.08 3.52
N ARG A 395 -18.50 -45.32 2.42
CA ARG A 395 -18.37 -43.85 2.35
C ARG A 395 -17.01 -43.38 2.84
N ASP A 396 -15.98 -44.06 2.39
CA ASP A 396 -14.59 -43.79 2.77
C ASP A 396 -13.82 -42.97 1.72
N GLY A 397 -14.50 -42.62 0.62
CA GLY A 397 -13.97 -41.82 -0.48
C GLY A 397 -13.33 -42.62 -1.61
N MET A 398 -13.24 -43.95 -1.48
CA MET A 398 -12.74 -44.86 -2.50
C MET A 398 -13.91 -45.68 -3.10
N PRO A 399 -13.99 -45.85 -4.42
CA PRO A 399 -15.02 -46.71 -5.01
C PRO A 399 -14.84 -48.19 -4.72
N ASP A 400 -15.94 -48.92 -4.52
CA ASP A 400 -15.96 -50.38 -4.29
C ASP A 400 -15.14 -51.15 -5.35
N GLU A 401 -15.20 -50.71 -6.62
CA GLU A 401 -14.47 -51.34 -7.73
C GLU A 401 -12.95 -51.11 -7.62
N TRP A 402 -12.55 -49.92 -7.17
CA TRP A 402 -11.14 -49.58 -6.99
C TRP A 402 -10.55 -50.34 -5.79
N GLU A 403 -11.29 -50.40 -4.68
CA GLU A 403 -10.88 -51.15 -3.49
C GLU A 403 -10.69 -52.64 -3.78
N LEU A 404 -11.64 -53.28 -4.46
CA LEU A 404 -11.53 -54.69 -4.86
C LEU A 404 -10.34 -54.95 -5.79
N ALA A 405 -9.98 -53.97 -6.63
CA ALA A 405 -8.82 -54.07 -7.50
C ALA A 405 -7.48 -53.98 -6.74
N HIS A 406 -7.50 -53.42 -5.52
CA HIS A 406 -6.33 -53.22 -4.66
C HIS A 406 -6.35 -54.10 -3.39
N ASP A 407 -7.15 -55.17 -3.40
CA ASP A 407 -7.29 -56.12 -2.29
C ASP A 407 -7.77 -55.47 -0.96
N LEU A 408 -8.54 -54.38 -1.05
CA LEU A 408 -9.22 -53.71 0.07
C LEU A 408 -10.66 -54.22 0.27
N ASN A 409 -11.31 -53.80 1.34
CA ASN A 409 -12.64 -54.28 1.72
C ASN A 409 -13.68 -53.14 1.63
N PRO A 410 -14.59 -53.15 0.62
CA PRO A 410 -15.63 -52.13 0.40
C PRO A 410 -16.71 -51.96 1.49
N ALA A 411 -16.47 -52.52 2.67
CA ALA A 411 -17.34 -52.44 3.84
C ALA A 411 -16.56 -52.06 5.10
N ASP A 412 -15.26 -51.72 4.99
CA ASP A 412 -14.40 -51.29 6.08
C ASP A 412 -13.82 -49.90 5.82
N PRO A 413 -14.51 -48.82 6.26
CA PRO A 413 -14.11 -47.46 5.94
C PRO A 413 -12.83 -47.03 6.67
N SER A 414 -12.23 -47.89 7.50
CA SER A 414 -10.98 -47.57 8.19
C SER A 414 -9.75 -47.86 7.33
N ASP A 415 -9.88 -48.68 6.29
CA ASP A 415 -8.76 -49.04 5.43
C ASP A 415 -8.32 -47.91 4.49
N ARG A 416 -9.14 -46.87 4.25
CA ARG A 416 -8.74 -45.60 3.61
C ARG A 416 -7.48 -44.95 4.19
N ASN A 417 -7.22 -45.18 5.49
CA ASN A 417 -6.10 -44.63 6.24
C ASN A 417 -4.92 -45.62 6.36
N GLY A 418 -5.04 -46.81 5.77
CA GLY A 418 -3.92 -47.72 5.56
C GLY A 418 -2.96 -47.20 4.49
N ASP A 419 -1.81 -47.85 4.37
CA ASP A 419 -0.76 -47.57 3.39
C ASP A 419 -0.32 -48.93 2.81
N LEU A 420 -0.98 -49.35 1.72
CA LEU A 420 -0.82 -50.69 1.15
C LEU A 420 0.57 -50.94 0.54
N ASP A 421 1.20 -49.91 -0.02
CA ASP A 421 2.47 -50.04 -0.75
C ASP A 421 3.69 -49.53 0.05
N GLY A 422 3.46 -48.91 1.21
CA GLY A 422 4.47 -48.47 2.16
C GLY A 422 5.21 -47.21 1.72
N ASP A 423 4.62 -46.42 0.81
CA ASP A 423 5.24 -45.20 0.28
C ASP A 423 4.96 -43.96 1.13
N GLY A 424 4.06 -44.08 2.11
CA GLY A 424 3.68 -43.06 3.09
C GLY A 424 2.36 -42.36 2.79
N TYR A 425 1.78 -42.52 1.60
CA TYR A 425 0.44 -42.02 1.28
C TYR A 425 -0.63 -42.98 1.80
N THR A 426 -1.79 -42.45 2.20
CA THR A 426 -2.90 -43.33 2.55
C THR A 426 -3.53 -43.96 1.30
N ASN A 427 -4.29 -45.05 1.46
CA ASN A 427 -5.02 -45.68 0.36
C ASN A 427 -5.96 -44.68 -0.36
N LEU A 428 -6.63 -43.81 0.39
CA LEU A 428 -7.42 -42.72 -0.19
C LEU A 428 -6.55 -41.77 -1.02
N GLU A 429 -5.39 -41.36 -0.51
CA GLU A 429 -4.48 -40.51 -1.28
C GLU A 429 -3.96 -41.22 -2.54
N ALA A 430 -3.68 -42.52 -2.48
CA ALA A 430 -3.30 -43.32 -3.65
C ALA A 430 -4.38 -43.27 -4.74
N TYR A 431 -5.65 -43.47 -4.36
CA TYR A 431 -6.79 -43.30 -5.28
C TYR A 431 -6.86 -41.88 -5.86
N LEU A 432 -6.78 -40.85 -5.01
CA LEU A 432 -6.82 -39.44 -5.44
C LEU A 432 -5.66 -39.09 -6.39
N ASN A 433 -4.49 -39.70 -6.19
CA ASN A 433 -3.31 -39.51 -7.02
C ASN A 433 -3.44 -40.23 -8.36
N GLU A 434 -4.04 -41.41 -8.41
CA GLU A 434 -4.34 -42.13 -9.65
C GLU A 434 -5.30 -41.30 -10.54
N LEU A 435 -6.36 -40.75 -9.96
CA LEU A 435 -7.28 -39.85 -10.67
C LEU A 435 -6.59 -38.60 -11.23
N ALA A 436 -5.62 -38.06 -10.49
CA ALA A 436 -4.90 -36.84 -10.87
C ALA A 436 -3.75 -37.08 -11.87
N ALA A 437 -3.26 -38.31 -12.01
CA ALA A 437 -2.09 -38.61 -12.84
C ALA A 437 -2.19 -38.14 -14.31
N PRO A 438 -3.35 -38.23 -15.00
CA PRO A 438 -3.50 -37.71 -16.37
C PRO A 438 -3.36 -36.19 -16.49
N GLY A 439 -3.47 -35.45 -15.39
CA GLY A 439 -3.34 -33.99 -15.36
C GLY A 439 -1.91 -33.48 -15.47
N PHE A 440 -0.89 -34.36 -15.44
CA PHE A 440 0.50 -33.95 -15.61
C PHE A 440 1.06 -34.31 -16.99
N PRO A 441 2.07 -33.57 -17.51
CA PRO A 441 2.76 -33.94 -18.73
C PRO A 441 3.34 -35.36 -18.67
N ALA A 442 3.27 -36.07 -19.80
CA ALA A 442 3.83 -37.41 -19.89
C ALA A 442 5.35 -37.39 -19.58
N GLY A 443 5.75 -38.11 -18.53
CA GLY A 443 7.13 -38.15 -18.06
C GLY A 443 7.56 -36.95 -17.20
N TYR A 444 6.62 -36.10 -16.78
CA TYR A 444 6.89 -35.08 -15.77
C TYR A 444 7.37 -35.75 -14.46
N PRO A 445 8.44 -35.26 -13.82
CA PRO A 445 8.93 -35.86 -12.58
C PRO A 445 7.94 -35.67 -11.44
N MET A 446 7.40 -36.78 -10.91
CA MET A 446 6.43 -36.75 -9.80
C MET A 446 7.06 -36.64 -8.41
N LYS A 447 8.40 -36.59 -8.34
CA LYS A 447 9.14 -36.34 -7.10
C LYS A 447 9.77 -34.97 -7.22
N PRO A 448 9.63 -34.08 -6.22
CA PRO A 448 10.19 -32.73 -6.29
C PRO A 448 11.72 -32.78 -6.43
N PRO A 449 12.35 -31.73 -7.01
CA PRO A 449 13.80 -31.66 -7.10
C PRO A 449 14.44 -31.76 -5.72
N ALA A 450 15.59 -32.43 -5.63
CA ALA A 450 16.34 -32.51 -4.38
C ALA A 450 16.78 -31.11 -3.97
N TRP A 451 16.45 -30.71 -2.73
CA TRP A 451 16.85 -29.43 -2.15
C TRP A 451 17.56 -29.67 -0.82
N SER A 452 18.71 -29.03 -0.64
CA SER A 452 19.51 -29.13 0.59
C SER A 452 20.20 -27.82 0.97
N GLY A 453 19.85 -26.72 0.29
CA GLY A 453 20.38 -25.39 0.58
C GLY A 453 19.86 -24.86 1.92
N PRO A 454 20.61 -23.95 2.59
CA PRO A 454 20.05 -23.20 3.71
C PRO A 454 18.88 -22.33 3.20
N PRO A 455 17.77 -22.19 3.95
CA PRO A 455 16.72 -21.26 3.57
C PRO A 455 17.29 -19.85 3.39
N PHE A 456 16.88 -19.14 2.34
CA PHE A 456 17.19 -17.74 2.22
C PHE A 456 16.67 -16.98 3.45
N ILE A 457 17.57 -16.23 4.11
CA ILE A 457 17.24 -15.36 5.23
C ILE A 457 17.39 -13.94 4.71
N PRO A 458 16.30 -13.15 4.67
CA PRO A 458 16.38 -11.72 4.38
C PRO A 458 17.46 -11.05 5.22
N PRO A 459 18.31 -10.17 4.65
CA PRO A 459 19.31 -9.44 5.41
C PRO A 459 18.68 -8.73 6.60
N ALA A 460 19.21 -8.97 7.81
CA ALA A 460 18.79 -8.25 9.00
C ALA A 460 19.01 -6.74 8.78
N GLU A 461 17.99 -5.94 9.06
CA GLU A 461 18.19 -4.49 9.04
C GLU A 461 19.24 -4.13 10.10
N PRO A 462 20.21 -3.25 9.77
CA PRO A 462 20.93 -2.56 10.81
C PRO A 462 19.86 -1.88 11.66
N ALA A 463 19.85 -2.13 12.98
CA ALA A 463 19.03 -1.33 13.86
C ALA A 463 19.43 0.13 13.61
N GLU A 464 18.53 0.92 13.03
CA GLU A 464 18.76 2.35 13.00
C GLU A 464 18.91 2.78 14.46
N PRO A 465 20.02 3.44 14.85
CA PRO A 465 20.09 4.00 16.18
C PRO A 465 18.89 4.93 16.31
N ASP A 466 18.08 4.74 17.37
CA ASP A 466 16.99 5.65 17.68
C ASP A 466 17.53 7.07 17.51
N PRO A 467 16.95 7.90 16.62
CA PRO A 467 17.37 9.28 16.54
C PRO A 467 17.17 9.85 17.94
N GLU A 468 18.24 10.37 18.54
CA GLU A 468 18.10 11.07 19.82
C GLU A 468 16.95 12.07 19.64
N PRO A 469 15.93 12.07 20.53
CA PRO A 469 14.77 12.90 20.35
C PRO A 469 15.26 14.35 20.28
N VAL A 470 15.16 14.95 19.10
CA VAL A 470 15.39 16.38 18.93
C VAL A 470 14.41 17.06 19.88
N PRO A 471 14.87 17.90 20.83
CA PRO A 471 13.95 18.55 21.75
C PRO A 471 12.90 19.33 20.95
N ALA A 472 11.64 18.91 21.01
CA ALA A 472 10.55 19.60 20.33
C ALA A 472 10.52 21.07 20.77
N PRO A 473 10.35 22.05 19.87
CA PRO A 473 10.35 23.46 20.26
C PRO A 473 9.38 23.73 21.42
N SER A 474 9.78 24.56 22.39
CA SER A 474 8.85 25.04 23.43
C SER A 474 7.74 25.82 22.74
N LEU A 475 6.54 25.27 22.73
CA LEU A 475 5.36 25.95 22.21
C LEU A 475 4.78 26.81 23.33
N ASP A 476 5.19 28.08 23.36
CA ASP A 476 4.74 29.09 24.31
C ASP A 476 3.74 30.04 23.67
N GLY A 477 2.84 30.58 24.49
CA GLY A 477 1.77 31.47 24.07
C GLY A 477 1.64 32.74 24.94
N LYS A 478 0.52 33.44 24.85
CA LYS A 478 0.14 34.51 25.78
C LYS A 478 -0.30 33.95 27.14
N THR A 479 -1.07 32.86 27.15
CA THR A 479 -1.68 32.27 28.36
C THR A 479 -1.11 30.89 28.70
N VAL A 480 -0.37 30.27 27.77
CA VAL A 480 0.20 28.93 27.95
C VAL A 480 1.74 28.95 27.92
N ARG A 481 2.35 28.03 28.67
CA ARG A 481 3.79 27.77 28.66
C ARG A 481 4.05 26.29 28.47
N ASN A 482 5.11 25.98 27.72
CA ASN A 482 5.63 24.65 27.48
C ASN A 482 4.52 23.66 27.06
N VAL A 483 3.86 23.93 25.93
CA VAL A 483 2.92 22.96 25.35
C VAL A 483 3.73 21.77 24.83
N VAL A 484 3.57 20.62 25.47
CA VAL A 484 4.25 19.35 25.15
C VAL A 484 3.25 18.41 24.51
N ILE A 485 3.64 17.83 23.36
CA ILE A 485 2.86 16.83 22.63
C ILE A 485 3.55 15.47 22.71
N ASN A 486 2.91 14.52 23.40
CA ASN A 486 3.42 13.16 23.61
C ASN A 486 2.74 12.17 22.65
N ASP A 487 2.84 12.42 21.35
CA ASP A 487 2.23 11.54 20.35
C ASP A 487 3.07 10.27 20.14
N ASN A 488 2.52 9.13 20.56
CA ASN A 488 3.16 7.81 20.47
C ASN A 488 2.67 6.96 19.27
N SER A 489 2.05 7.59 18.26
CA SER A 489 1.69 6.92 17.01
C SER A 489 2.93 6.62 16.15
N SER A 490 2.76 5.81 15.10
CA SER A 490 3.84 5.42 14.17
C SER A 490 4.51 6.59 13.44
N SER A 491 3.86 7.76 13.39
CA SER A 491 4.43 9.03 12.88
C SER A 491 4.45 10.12 13.95
N GLY A 492 4.50 9.74 15.23
CA GLY A 492 4.27 10.61 16.38
C GLY A 492 5.14 11.87 16.41
N SER A 493 6.44 11.75 16.11
CA SER A 493 7.34 12.91 16.06
C SER A 493 6.96 13.91 14.96
N ALA A 494 6.57 13.42 13.77
CA ALA A 494 6.12 14.27 12.67
C ALA A 494 4.75 14.90 12.99
N ASN A 495 3.85 14.16 13.62
CA ASN A 495 2.55 14.67 14.05
C ASN A 495 2.70 15.75 15.12
N ALA A 496 3.52 15.53 16.15
CA ALA A 496 3.81 16.48 17.21
C ALA A 496 4.36 17.80 16.68
N ALA A 497 5.24 17.76 15.66
CA ALA A 497 5.78 18.95 15.01
C ALA A 497 4.73 19.81 14.27
N ASN A 498 3.56 19.24 13.97
CA ASN A 498 2.45 19.94 13.31
C ASN A 498 1.45 20.57 14.30
N TRP A 499 1.60 20.34 15.60
CA TRP A 499 0.85 21.09 16.61
C TRP A 499 1.42 22.50 16.77
N SER A 500 0.59 23.46 17.15
CA SER A 500 1.03 24.85 17.29
C SER A 500 0.11 25.65 18.21
N VAL A 501 0.66 26.64 18.92
CA VAL A 501 -0.13 27.69 19.55
C VAL A 501 -0.46 28.75 18.51
N GLN A 502 -1.72 29.14 18.43
CA GLN A 502 -2.27 30.10 17.49
C GLN A 502 -2.96 31.24 18.24
N ASP A 503 -2.97 32.41 17.63
CA ASP A 503 -3.67 33.60 18.12
C ASP A 503 -4.90 33.90 17.25
N ASP A 504 -5.76 34.79 17.73
CA ASP A 504 -6.85 35.39 16.96
C ASP A 504 -7.87 34.39 16.37
N LEU A 505 -8.31 33.39 17.15
CA LEU A 505 -9.26 32.37 16.69
C LEU A 505 -10.48 32.97 15.97
N GLN A 506 -10.71 32.59 14.72
CA GLN A 506 -11.81 33.10 13.91
C GLN A 506 -12.25 32.14 12.78
N PRO A 507 -13.46 32.32 12.23
CA PRO A 507 -13.84 31.64 10.99
C PRO A 507 -12.83 31.92 9.86
N GLY A 508 -12.47 30.88 9.12
CA GLY A 508 -11.46 30.89 8.07
C GLY A 508 -10.12 30.29 8.48
N ASP A 509 -9.83 30.21 9.78
CA ASP A 509 -8.59 29.62 10.28
C ASP A 509 -8.53 28.12 10.00
N ILE A 510 -7.33 27.63 9.67
CA ILE A 510 -7.11 26.21 9.39
C ILE A 510 -7.10 25.42 10.69
N VAL A 511 -7.97 24.41 10.79
CA VAL A 511 -8.23 23.62 12.00
C VAL A 511 -7.06 22.73 12.39
N PHE A 512 -6.30 22.18 11.43
CA PHE A 512 -5.23 21.22 11.69
C PHE A 512 -3.92 21.54 10.97
N GLY A 513 -2.80 21.43 11.68
CA GLY A 513 -1.48 21.84 11.17
C GLY A 513 -0.86 20.90 10.13
N ASP A 514 -1.31 19.64 10.04
CA ASP A 514 -0.89 18.63 9.05
C ASP A 514 -1.82 18.57 7.82
N ARG A 515 -2.71 19.55 7.69
CA ARG A 515 -3.72 19.68 6.63
C ARG A 515 -3.70 21.08 6.02
N MET A 516 -2.50 21.61 5.84
CA MET A 516 -2.25 22.96 5.32
C MET A 516 -2.10 23.01 3.80
N THR A 517 -1.81 21.87 3.15
CA THR A 517 -1.56 21.73 1.71
C THR A 517 -2.24 20.47 1.17
N GLY A 518 -2.78 20.53 -0.05
CA GLY A 518 -3.48 19.40 -0.69
C GLY A 518 -4.78 19.84 -1.37
N SER A 519 -5.56 18.88 -1.90
CA SER A 519 -6.87 19.18 -2.49
C SER A 519 -7.76 19.93 -1.49
N SER A 520 -8.62 20.82 -1.98
CA SER A 520 -9.54 21.62 -1.14
C SER A 520 -10.40 20.76 -0.20
N SER A 521 -10.67 19.51 -0.57
CA SER A 521 -11.36 18.49 0.24
C SER A 521 -10.57 17.97 1.46
N LYS A 522 -9.29 18.29 1.57
CA LYS A 522 -8.39 17.85 2.66
C LYS A 522 -7.94 18.99 3.58
N ILE A 523 -8.34 20.23 3.31
CA ILE A 523 -8.05 21.42 4.14
C ILE A 523 -9.31 21.77 4.95
N TYR A 524 -9.19 21.76 6.27
CA TYR A 524 -10.30 22.06 7.19
C TYR A 524 -10.17 23.49 7.68
N LYS A 525 -11.18 24.33 7.48
CA LYS A 525 -11.24 25.70 8.00
C LYS A 525 -12.43 25.87 8.92
N PHE A 526 -12.31 26.66 9.98
CA PHE A 526 -13.48 26.97 10.82
C PHE A 526 -14.52 27.75 10.01
N GLU A 527 -15.75 27.28 9.97
CA GLU A 527 -16.88 28.02 9.40
C GLU A 527 -17.57 28.89 10.45
N SER A 528 -17.66 28.39 11.68
CA SER A 528 -18.33 29.09 12.77
C SER A 528 -17.57 28.97 14.08
N VAL A 529 -17.43 30.10 14.78
CA VAL A 529 -16.84 30.20 16.11
C VAL A 529 -17.78 31.04 16.99
N PRO A 530 -18.16 30.56 18.19
CA PRO A 530 -18.97 31.34 19.13
C PRO A 530 -18.37 32.72 19.38
N LYS A 531 -19.21 33.76 19.37
CA LYS A 531 -18.77 35.17 19.42
C LYS A 531 -17.80 35.45 20.57
N HIS A 532 -18.01 34.82 21.73
CA HIS A 532 -17.21 35.03 22.92
C HIS A 532 -15.89 34.25 22.99
N LEU A 533 -15.59 33.44 21.96
CA LEU A 533 -14.32 32.72 21.77
C LEU A 533 -13.48 33.31 20.62
N LYS A 534 -14.03 34.24 19.84
CA LYS A 534 -13.29 34.88 18.74
C LYS A 534 -12.16 35.74 19.27
N GLY A 535 -11.04 35.74 18.56
CA GLY A 535 -9.84 36.51 18.93
C GLY A 535 -8.99 35.87 20.02
N LEU A 536 -9.38 34.69 20.52
CA LEU A 536 -8.67 34.01 21.60
C LEU A 536 -7.47 33.21 21.10
N GLU A 537 -6.55 32.97 22.02
CA GLU A 537 -5.47 32.01 21.85
C GLU A 537 -6.02 30.57 21.87
N TRP A 538 -5.42 29.70 21.06
CA TRP A 538 -5.80 28.30 20.98
C TRP A 538 -4.62 27.40 20.59
N ILE A 539 -4.68 26.14 21.00
CA ILE A 539 -3.72 25.09 20.64
C ILE A 539 -4.33 24.30 19.49
N ARG A 540 -3.72 24.45 18.32
CA ARG A 540 -4.09 23.76 17.09
C ARG A 540 -3.44 22.37 17.06
N SER A 541 -4.23 21.36 16.74
CA SER A 541 -3.81 19.96 16.69
C SER A 541 -3.43 19.50 15.27
N ALA A 542 -2.93 18.26 15.16
CA ALA A 542 -2.68 17.57 13.91
C ALA A 542 -3.63 16.37 13.76
N VAL A 543 -4.29 16.20 12.61
CA VAL A 543 -5.22 15.08 12.35
C VAL A 543 -4.54 13.72 12.57
N GLY A 544 -3.27 13.59 12.19
CA GLY A 544 -2.48 12.37 12.41
C GLY A 544 -2.46 11.87 13.85
N SER A 545 -2.53 12.78 14.83
CA SER A 545 -2.56 12.45 16.27
C SER A 545 -3.84 11.75 16.74
N ARG A 546 -4.85 11.57 15.88
CA ARG A 546 -6.05 10.76 16.16
C ARG A 546 -5.75 9.30 16.55
N SER A 547 -4.57 8.82 16.16
CA SER A 547 -4.12 7.45 16.41
C SER A 547 -3.23 7.30 17.66
N ALA A 548 -2.96 8.40 18.37
CA ALA A 548 -2.19 8.36 19.61
C ALA A 548 -2.96 7.59 20.70
N THR A 549 -2.20 6.98 21.62
CA THR A 549 -2.72 6.21 22.77
C THR A 549 -2.25 6.73 24.13
N SER A 550 -1.39 7.76 24.14
CA SER A 550 -0.82 8.40 25.34
C SER A 550 -1.87 9.08 26.23
N SER A 551 -1.93 8.72 27.51
CA SER A 551 -2.84 9.36 28.48
C SER A 551 -2.57 10.85 28.72
N ASP A 552 -1.43 11.34 28.27
CA ASP A 552 -0.94 12.72 28.40
C ASP A 552 -0.55 13.31 27.03
N LEU A 553 -1.36 13.03 26.00
CA LEU A 553 -1.15 13.48 24.62
C LEU A 553 -0.76 14.96 24.51
N VAL A 554 -1.41 15.84 25.27
CA VAL A 554 -1.00 17.25 25.39
C VAL A 554 -0.93 17.69 26.85
N SER A 555 0.13 18.41 27.20
CA SER A 555 0.23 19.08 28.50
C SER A 555 0.82 20.48 28.39
N PHE A 556 0.42 21.39 29.28
CA PHE A 556 0.90 22.78 29.31
C PHE A 556 0.69 23.42 30.68
N TYR A 557 1.42 24.50 30.96
CA TYR A 557 1.22 25.34 32.16
C TYR A 557 0.45 26.61 31.79
N LEU A 558 -0.38 27.10 32.72
CA LEU A 558 -1.10 28.36 32.54
C LEU A 558 -0.36 29.55 33.15
N ALA A 559 -0.22 30.63 32.38
CA ALA A 559 0.35 31.89 32.82
C ALA A 559 -0.67 32.85 33.47
N ALA A 560 -1.97 32.54 33.41
CA ALA A 560 -3.04 33.29 34.06
C ALA A 560 -4.24 32.38 34.37
N ASP A 561 -5.15 32.84 35.24
CA ASP A 561 -6.44 32.18 35.44
C ASP A 561 -7.19 32.12 34.09
N ALA A 562 -7.65 30.93 33.70
CA ALA A 562 -8.27 30.72 32.40
C ALA A 562 -9.46 29.75 32.45
N ASP A 563 -10.50 30.05 31.68
CA ASP A 563 -11.45 29.06 31.21
C ASP A 563 -10.82 28.31 30.04
N VAL A 564 -10.52 27.04 30.22
CA VAL A 564 -9.97 26.15 29.17
C VAL A 564 -11.14 25.42 28.52
N TYR A 565 -11.28 25.61 27.21
CA TYR A 565 -12.28 24.90 26.40
C TYR A 565 -11.61 23.79 25.58
N VAL A 566 -12.29 22.65 25.49
CA VAL A 566 -11.93 21.54 24.60
C VAL A 566 -13.02 21.44 23.54
N ALA A 567 -12.66 21.63 22.29
CA ALA A 567 -13.57 21.44 21.16
C ALA A 567 -13.42 20.00 20.64
N TYR A 568 -14.40 19.17 20.98
CA TYR A 568 -14.34 17.72 20.81
C TYR A 568 -15.22 17.25 19.64
N ASP A 569 -14.67 16.46 18.71
CA ASP A 569 -15.37 15.99 17.50
C ASP A 569 -16.66 15.21 17.86
N SER A 570 -17.81 15.79 17.51
CA SER A 570 -19.14 15.27 17.82
C SER A 570 -19.43 13.88 17.25
N ARG A 571 -18.66 13.44 16.25
CA ARG A 571 -18.82 12.12 15.62
C ARG A 571 -18.25 10.99 16.49
N ILE A 572 -17.50 11.33 17.54
CA ILE A 572 -16.96 10.35 18.48
C ILE A 572 -18.03 10.09 19.56
N THR A 573 -18.72 8.96 19.44
CA THR A 573 -19.86 8.62 20.29
C THR A 573 -19.48 8.08 21.66
N THR A 574 -18.23 7.68 21.86
CA THR A 574 -17.69 7.25 23.16
C THR A 574 -16.65 8.27 23.61
N GLU A 575 -17.09 9.17 24.48
CA GLU A 575 -16.25 10.23 25.06
C GLU A 575 -15.25 9.64 26.06
N PRO A 576 -13.99 10.09 26.08
CA PRO A 576 -12.98 9.57 26.99
C PRO A 576 -13.21 10.05 28.43
N ASP A 577 -12.88 9.19 29.39
CA ASP A 577 -13.07 9.46 30.83
C ASP A 577 -12.36 10.74 31.28
N TRP A 578 -11.17 11.05 30.74
CA TRP A 578 -10.45 12.26 31.12
C TRP A 578 -11.21 13.54 30.77
N LEU A 579 -12.04 13.52 29.72
CA LEU A 579 -12.83 14.67 29.29
C LEU A 579 -14.08 14.79 30.17
N THR A 580 -14.87 13.72 30.26
CA THR A 580 -16.17 13.72 30.94
C THR A 580 -16.08 13.77 32.47
N ALA A 581 -14.99 13.25 33.05
CA ALA A 581 -14.78 13.34 34.49
C ALA A 581 -14.28 14.72 34.94
N ASN A 582 -13.75 15.55 34.02
CA ASN A 582 -13.05 16.78 34.37
C ASN A 582 -13.65 18.05 33.79
N TYR A 583 -14.33 17.99 32.64
CA TYR A 583 -14.85 19.15 31.94
C TYR A 583 -16.38 19.09 31.81
N GLU A 584 -17.02 20.26 31.90
CA GLU A 584 -18.47 20.42 31.75
C GLU A 584 -18.83 20.74 30.30
N LEU A 585 -19.79 20.00 29.73
CA LEU A 585 -20.33 20.29 28.40
C LEU A 585 -21.13 21.61 28.40
N THR A 586 -20.78 22.53 27.51
CA THR A 586 -21.37 23.89 27.48
C THR A 586 -22.69 23.98 26.70
N GLY A 587 -22.96 23.01 25.82
CA GLY A 587 -24.07 23.04 24.86
C GLY A 587 -23.82 23.90 23.62
N GLU A 588 -22.62 24.50 23.46
CA GLU A 588 -22.20 25.24 22.28
C GLU A 588 -21.31 24.38 21.36
N THR A 589 -21.24 24.74 20.07
CA THR A 589 -20.40 24.09 19.06
C THR A 589 -19.53 25.07 18.28
N ILE A 590 -18.43 24.55 17.73
CA ILE A 590 -17.67 25.12 16.61
C ILE A 590 -17.86 24.19 15.40
N ALA A 591 -17.91 24.72 14.19
CA ALA A 591 -18.02 23.91 12.97
C ALA A 591 -16.90 24.21 11.97
N ASP A 592 -16.47 23.19 11.24
CA ASP A 592 -15.50 23.32 10.14
C ASP A 592 -16.14 23.22 8.74
N SER A 593 -15.31 23.41 7.71
CA SER A 593 -15.69 23.43 6.29
C SER A 593 -16.07 22.08 5.68
N GLN A 594 -16.08 21.01 6.48
CA GLN A 594 -16.53 19.66 6.09
C GLN A 594 -17.71 19.21 6.96
N PRO A 595 -18.66 20.13 7.16
CA PRO A 595 -19.61 20.26 8.28
C PRO A 595 -19.38 19.39 9.52
N VAL A 596 -18.15 19.29 10.05
CA VAL A 596 -17.93 18.61 11.33
C VAL A 596 -18.21 19.57 12.47
N GLU A 597 -19.11 19.19 13.37
CA GLU A 597 -19.34 19.93 14.62
C GLU A 597 -18.41 19.43 15.73
N TYR A 598 -17.93 20.36 16.55
CA TYR A 598 -17.12 20.10 17.72
C TYR A 598 -17.86 20.60 18.96
N TYR A 599 -18.22 19.69 19.87
CA TYR A 599 -18.86 20.03 21.14
C TYR A 599 -17.85 20.70 22.07
N LEU A 600 -18.24 21.83 22.66
CA LEU A 600 -17.38 22.58 23.57
C LEU A 600 -17.57 22.12 25.02
N TYR A 601 -16.49 21.61 25.60
CA TYR A 601 -16.36 21.30 27.03
C TYR A 601 -15.52 22.36 27.71
N LYS A 602 -15.77 22.66 28.98
CA LYS A 602 -15.13 23.76 29.72
C LYS A 602 -14.70 23.36 31.12
N LYS A 603 -13.52 23.82 31.54
CA LYS A 603 -13.06 23.80 32.94
C LYS A 603 -12.29 25.06 33.29
N ARG A 604 -12.52 25.60 34.49
CA ARG A 604 -11.73 26.71 35.04
C ARG A 604 -10.45 26.17 35.65
N HIS A 605 -9.32 26.78 35.32
CA HIS A 605 -8.03 26.53 35.94
C HIS A 605 -7.42 27.83 36.47
N SER A 606 -6.68 27.71 37.59
CA SER A 606 -5.93 28.82 38.16
C SER A 606 -4.56 28.97 37.49
N ALA A 607 -4.01 30.18 37.50
CA ALA A 607 -2.65 30.45 37.06
C ALA A 607 -1.66 29.49 37.74
N GLY A 608 -0.73 28.94 36.97
CA GLY A 608 0.27 27.98 37.42
C GLY A 608 -0.21 26.53 37.35
N SER A 609 -1.47 26.26 37.03
CA SER A 609 -1.94 24.88 36.84
C SER A 609 -1.21 24.22 35.67
N ARG A 610 -0.73 22.98 35.87
CA ARG A 610 -0.38 22.08 34.78
C ARG A 610 -1.63 21.37 34.29
N VAL A 611 -2.05 21.66 33.07
CA VAL A 611 -3.19 21.02 32.40
C VAL A 611 -2.65 19.84 31.59
N VAL A 612 -3.30 18.68 31.71
CA VAL A 612 -2.97 17.45 30.98
C VAL A 612 -4.24 16.92 30.34
N MET A 613 -4.18 16.59 29.06
CA MET A 613 -5.29 16.03 28.30
C MET A 613 -4.85 14.75 27.59
N GLY A 614 -5.74 13.76 27.57
CA GLY A 614 -5.49 12.43 27.00
C GLY A 614 -5.93 12.32 25.55
N THR A 615 -5.94 11.11 25.02
CA THR A 615 -6.31 10.86 23.61
C THR A 615 -7.81 10.93 23.34
N ASN A 616 -8.20 10.85 22.07
CA ASN A 616 -9.58 10.73 21.63
C ASN A 616 -10.01 9.26 21.42
N ASN A 617 -9.49 8.31 22.24
CA ASN A 617 -9.79 6.87 22.18
C ASN A 617 -9.31 6.13 20.92
N ASN A 618 -8.22 6.57 20.28
CA ASN A 618 -7.61 5.93 19.10
C ASN A 618 -8.63 5.65 17.97
N THR A 619 -9.33 6.70 17.56
CA THR A 619 -10.40 6.65 16.57
C THR A 619 -9.92 7.09 15.18
N SER A 620 -10.69 6.76 14.14
CA SER A 620 -10.44 7.27 12.79
C SER A 620 -10.89 8.73 12.58
N LYS A 621 -11.57 9.33 13.57
CA LYS A 621 -12.14 10.69 13.53
C LYS A 621 -11.10 11.76 13.89
N CYS A 622 -11.48 13.04 13.78
CA CYS A 622 -10.54 14.13 14.03
C CYS A 622 -10.23 14.23 15.54
N PRO A 623 -9.03 14.69 15.91
CA PRO A 623 -8.71 15.01 17.29
C PRO A 623 -9.37 16.31 17.73
N TYR A 624 -9.33 16.58 19.04
CA TYR A 624 -9.79 17.84 19.61
C TYR A 624 -8.76 18.96 19.45
N PHE A 625 -9.17 20.20 19.73
CA PHE A 625 -8.29 21.35 19.90
C PHE A 625 -8.69 22.14 21.16
N VAL A 626 -7.77 22.96 21.67
CA VAL A 626 -7.90 23.61 22.98
C VAL A 626 -7.99 25.13 22.82
N ILE A 627 -8.95 25.78 23.46
CA ILE A 627 -9.15 27.23 23.36
C ILE A 627 -8.99 27.85 24.75
N LEU A 628 -8.23 28.93 24.84
CA LEU A 628 -7.76 29.52 26.09
C LEU A 628 -8.45 30.87 26.27
N LYS A 629 -9.30 30.98 27.29
CA LYS A 629 -9.99 32.23 27.63
C LYS A 629 -9.53 32.75 28.98
N PRO A 630 -8.61 33.74 29.02
CA PRO A 630 -8.16 34.35 30.26
C PRO A 630 -9.29 35.01 31.05
N VAL A 631 -9.15 35.05 32.37
CA VAL A 631 -10.13 35.62 33.29
C VAL A 631 -9.56 36.92 33.88
N ASN A 632 -9.96 38.05 33.31
CA ASN A 632 -9.64 39.41 33.80
C ASN A 632 -8.14 39.79 33.98
N PRO A 633 -7.16 39.31 33.18
CA PRO A 633 -5.76 39.70 33.36
C PRO A 633 -5.52 41.20 33.14
N GLU A 634 -6.23 41.83 32.20
CA GLU A 634 -6.02 43.25 31.84
C GLU A 634 -6.41 44.27 32.93
N THR A 635 -7.11 43.83 33.99
CA THR A 635 -7.63 44.73 35.03
C THR A 635 -6.77 44.78 36.30
N LYS A 636 -5.73 43.95 36.41
CA LYS A 636 -4.83 43.88 37.56
C LYS A 636 -3.37 43.98 37.11
N PRO A 637 -2.51 44.73 37.83
CA PRO A 637 -1.09 44.78 37.50
C PRO A 637 -0.42 43.42 37.72
N LEU A 638 0.57 43.13 36.89
CA LEU A 638 1.48 41.99 37.07
C LEU A 638 2.21 42.08 38.41
N ALA A 639 2.61 40.92 38.95
CA ALA A 639 3.49 40.86 40.10
C ALA A 639 4.90 41.38 39.75
N ASP A 640 5.70 41.72 40.77
CA ASP A 640 7.11 42.01 40.57
C ASP A 640 7.89 40.73 40.20
N ALA A 641 9.05 40.88 39.56
CA ALA A 641 9.95 39.76 39.30
C ALA A 641 10.47 39.17 40.63
N PRO A 642 10.53 37.83 40.79
CA PRO A 642 11.23 37.21 41.91
C PRO A 642 12.69 37.68 41.98
N SER A 643 13.21 37.84 43.20
CA SER A 643 14.60 38.27 43.43
C SER A 643 15.34 37.33 44.38
N GLY A 644 16.67 37.36 44.32
CA GLY A 644 17.51 36.50 45.14
C GLY A 644 17.40 35.02 44.81
N LEU A 645 17.17 34.67 43.54
CA LEU A 645 17.21 33.28 43.08
C LEU A 645 18.63 32.73 43.27
N ALA A 646 18.74 31.62 43.98
CA ALA A 646 19.96 30.87 44.15
C ALA A 646 19.68 29.37 44.02
N GLY A 647 20.69 28.62 43.57
CA GLY A 647 20.60 27.19 43.33
C GLY A 647 21.85 26.46 43.81
N GLU A 648 21.68 25.29 44.41
CA GLU A 648 22.76 24.43 44.90
C GLU A 648 22.46 22.94 44.66
N LEU A 649 23.49 22.10 44.75
CA LEU A 649 23.32 20.65 44.63
C LEU A 649 22.81 20.06 45.94
N ALA A 650 21.82 19.18 45.82
CA ALA A 650 21.26 18.41 46.92
C ALA A 650 21.34 16.91 46.63
N ASN A 651 21.54 16.09 47.70
CA ASN A 651 21.50 14.62 47.73
C ASN A 651 21.82 13.90 46.40
N ASP A 652 23.10 13.65 46.12
CA ASP A 652 23.63 12.74 45.09
C ASP A 652 23.16 12.91 43.62
N ALA A 653 22.30 13.86 43.24
CA ALA A 653 22.04 14.27 41.83
C ALA A 653 21.03 15.43 41.63
N ASP A 654 20.40 15.97 42.67
CA ASP A 654 19.29 16.92 42.51
C ASP A 654 19.76 18.38 42.58
N VAL A 655 18.98 19.31 42.01
CA VAL A 655 19.24 20.76 42.14
C VAL A 655 18.15 21.40 43.00
N SER A 656 18.53 21.99 44.14
CA SER A 656 17.64 22.76 44.99
C SER A 656 17.72 24.25 44.68
N LEU A 657 16.57 24.90 44.48
CA LEU A 657 16.42 26.32 44.19
C LEU A 657 15.66 27.03 45.31
N HIS A 658 16.04 28.26 45.62
CA HIS A 658 15.33 29.14 46.55
C HIS A 658 15.32 30.60 46.09
N TRP A 659 14.27 31.35 46.41
CA TRP A 659 14.14 32.78 46.08
C TRP A 659 13.33 33.54 47.14
N SER A 660 13.30 34.87 47.03
CA SER A 660 12.52 35.73 47.94
C SER A 660 11.02 35.75 47.58
N PRO A 661 10.10 35.72 48.56
CA PRO A 661 8.67 35.80 48.30
C PRO A 661 8.24 37.12 47.65
N VAL A 662 7.38 37.04 46.65
CA VAL A 662 6.80 38.20 45.93
C VAL A 662 5.41 38.51 46.49
N SER A 663 5.17 39.77 46.86
CA SER A 663 3.89 40.21 47.42
C SER A 663 2.75 40.07 46.40
N GLY A 664 1.70 39.32 46.76
CA GLY A 664 0.52 39.12 45.91
C GLY A 664 0.68 38.05 44.83
N ALA A 665 1.81 37.33 44.80
CA ALA A 665 1.98 36.14 43.97
C ALA A 665 1.11 34.99 44.51
N SER A 666 0.42 34.29 43.61
CA SER A 666 -0.36 33.10 43.90
C SER A 666 0.39 31.80 43.59
N ALA A 667 1.39 31.84 42.71
CA ALA A 667 2.26 30.71 42.35
C ALA A 667 3.54 31.23 41.67
N TYR A 668 4.49 30.35 41.39
CA TYR A 668 5.71 30.62 40.65
C TYR A 668 5.90 29.57 39.56
N LEU A 669 6.35 30.00 38.37
CA LEU A 669 6.80 29.07 37.32
C LEU A 669 8.33 29.00 37.35
N VAL A 670 8.85 27.78 37.32
CA VAL A 670 10.29 27.52 37.26
C VAL A 670 10.67 27.18 35.83
N TYR A 671 11.51 28.02 35.25
CA TYR A 671 12.09 27.84 33.93
C TYR A 671 13.44 27.16 34.04
N ARG A 672 13.70 26.21 33.14
CA ARG A 672 14.97 25.48 33.05
C ARG A 672 15.39 25.38 31.60
N SER A 673 16.65 25.71 31.33
CA SER A 673 17.40 25.26 30.16
C SER A 673 18.62 24.49 30.61
N SER A 674 19.31 23.82 29.69
CA SER A 674 20.51 23.06 30.01
C SER A 674 21.54 23.12 28.89
N SER A 675 22.76 22.68 29.21
CA SER A 675 23.83 22.49 28.25
C SER A 675 23.53 21.45 27.14
N LYS A 676 22.53 20.58 27.35
CA LYS A 676 22.01 19.62 26.34
C LYS A 676 20.82 20.17 25.55
N ASP A 677 19.98 20.98 26.20
CA ASP A 677 18.79 21.61 25.62
C ASP A 677 18.76 23.08 26.02
N PRO A 678 19.26 23.99 25.15
CA PRO A 678 19.37 25.41 25.48
C PRO A 678 18.01 26.12 25.50
N VAL A 679 16.91 25.45 25.13
CA VAL A 679 15.58 26.04 25.17
C VAL A 679 15.12 26.14 26.62
N SER A 680 14.89 27.37 27.09
CA SER A 680 14.34 27.61 28.43
C SER A 680 12.86 27.29 28.46
N ARG A 681 12.47 26.28 29.24
CA ARG A 681 11.08 25.80 29.35
C ARG A 681 10.61 25.80 30.79
N VAL A 682 9.30 26.00 30.98
CA VAL A 682 8.68 25.78 32.30
C VAL A 682 8.70 24.29 32.62
N VAL A 683 9.37 23.91 33.71
CA VAL A 683 9.46 22.51 34.17
C VAL A 683 8.65 22.24 35.43
N ALA A 684 8.29 23.28 36.16
CA ALA A 684 7.49 23.16 37.37
C ALA A 684 6.68 24.43 37.65
N SER A 685 5.66 24.25 38.50
CA SER A 685 4.90 25.31 39.13
C SER A 685 4.80 24.99 40.61
N THR A 686 5.02 25.99 41.47
CA THR A 686 4.99 25.84 42.93
C THR A 686 4.31 27.02 43.60
N HIS A 687 3.71 26.78 44.76
CA HIS A 687 3.17 27.84 45.63
C HIS A 687 4.20 28.29 46.68
N GLU A 688 5.28 27.54 46.83
CA GLU A 688 6.38 27.81 47.75
C GLU A 688 7.46 28.67 47.08
N THR A 689 8.41 29.17 47.87
CA THR A 689 9.58 29.93 47.36
C THR A 689 10.82 29.06 47.21
N GLU A 690 10.60 27.77 47.05
CA GLU A 690 11.63 26.75 46.85
C GLU A 690 11.15 25.69 45.84
N TYR A 691 12.11 25.07 45.15
CA TYR A 691 11.86 23.97 44.22
C TYR A 691 13.06 23.03 44.16
N GLU A 692 12.80 21.73 44.16
CA GLU A 692 13.81 20.69 43.97
C GLU A 692 13.62 20.05 42.59
N ASP A 693 14.62 20.22 41.73
CA ASP A 693 14.68 19.60 40.41
C ASP A 693 15.32 18.21 40.49
N ALA A 694 14.52 17.22 40.86
CA ALA A 694 14.92 15.81 40.91
C ALA A 694 15.09 15.17 39.51
N ALA A 695 14.80 15.92 38.44
CA ALA A 695 15.04 15.48 37.06
C ALA A 695 16.39 15.98 36.51
N ALA A 696 17.18 16.68 37.32
CA ALA A 696 18.52 17.10 36.97
C ALA A 696 19.45 15.87 36.79
N GLN A 697 20.26 15.88 35.74
CA GLN A 697 21.23 14.83 35.44
C GLN A 697 22.63 15.31 35.81
N GLN A 698 23.44 14.41 36.34
CA GLN A 698 24.87 14.66 36.55
C GLN A 698 25.58 14.94 35.21
N GLY A 699 26.61 15.78 35.27
CA GLY A 699 27.40 16.26 34.14
C GLY A 699 26.72 17.31 33.26
N VAL A 700 25.55 17.82 33.67
CA VAL A 700 24.77 18.82 32.92
C VAL A 700 24.77 20.16 33.65
N THR A 701 25.11 21.24 32.93
CA THR A 701 24.86 22.60 33.41
C THR A 701 23.40 22.96 33.15
N TYR A 702 22.70 23.42 34.18
CA TYR A 702 21.35 23.94 34.10
C TYR A 702 21.33 25.44 34.34
N THR A 703 20.48 26.15 33.62
CA THR A 703 20.19 27.57 33.87
C THR A 703 18.73 27.69 34.27
N TYR A 704 18.48 28.28 35.44
CA TYR A 704 17.14 28.46 35.99
C TYR A 704 16.74 29.92 36.07
N ASN A 705 15.47 30.19 35.80
CA ASN A 705 14.80 31.46 36.07
C ASN A 705 13.47 31.17 36.77
N VAL A 706 12.95 32.14 37.50
CA VAL A 706 11.64 32.03 38.14
C VAL A 706 10.79 33.25 37.80
N SER A 707 9.52 33.03 37.49
CA SER A 707 8.51 34.10 37.40
C SER A 707 7.47 33.95 38.51
N ALA A 708 6.81 35.06 38.86
CA ALA A 708 5.67 35.07 39.77
C ALA A 708 4.37 35.17 38.98
N LEU A 709 3.35 34.43 39.41
CA LEU A 709 2.01 34.48 38.84
C LEU A 709 1.07 35.19 39.81
N ASN A 710 0.21 36.08 39.28
CA ASN A 710 -0.92 36.61 40.01
C ASN A 710 -2.15 36.73 39.09
N ALA A 711 -3.24 37.30 39.59
CA ALA A 711 -4.47 37.48 38.81
C ALA A 711 -4.34 38.48 37.63
N GLY A 712 -3.22 39.20 37.51
CA GLY A 712 -2.87 40.01 36.33
C GLY A 712 -2.09 39.24 35.27
N GLY A 713 -1.55 38.05 35.60
CA GLY A 713 -0.74 37.21 34.71
C GLY A 713 0.66 36.95 35.27
N GLU A 714 1.57 36.57 34.38
CA GLU A 714 2.96 36.24 34.68
C GLU A 714 3.87 37.48 34.69
N SER A 715 4.71 37.61 35.72
CA SER A 715 5.73 38.66 35.80
C SER A 715 6.94 38.42 34.88
N SER A 716 7.82 39.42 34.74
CA SER A 716 9.12 39.18 34.11
C SER A 716 9.95 38.17 34.92
N LEU A 717 10.79 37.41 34.23
CA LEU A 717 11.72 36.45 34.85
C LEU A 717 12.67 37.13 35.86
N SER A 718 13.05 36.40 36.90
CA SER A 718 14.19 36.72 37.76
C SER A 718 15.50 36.77 36.98
N ASP A 719 16.56 37.30 37.60
CA ASP A 719 17.92 36.99 37.17
C ASP A 719 18.14 35.46 37.15
N ALA A 720 18.93 35.00 36.19
CA ALA A 720 19.20 33.57 36.01
C ALA A 720 20.25 33.07 37.00
N VAL A 721 20.13 31.81 37.42
CA VAL A 721 21.19 31.09 38.15
C VAL A 721 21.66 29.90 37.31
N GLU A 722 22.97 29.74 37.16
CA GLU A 722 23.57 28.54 36.56
C GLU A 722 23.99 27.57 37.68
N VAL A 723 23.58 26.31 37.56
CA VAL A 723 24.00 25.22 38.45
C VAL A 723 24.63 24.11 37.60
N LEU A 724 25.88 23.77 37.89
CA LEU A 724 26.55 22.62 37.28
C LEU A 724 26.37 21.40 38.19
N ASN A 725 25.64 20.40 37.70
CA ASN A 725 25.45 19.14 38.41
C ASN A 725 26.65 18.23 38.15
N VAL A 726 27.49 17.99 39.16
CA VAL A 726 28.72 17.18 39.04
C VAL A 726 28.78 16.07 40.09
N ASP A 727 29.43 14.97 39.73
CA ASP A 727 29.97 14.01 40.70
C ASP A 727 31.48 14.27 40.86
N ALA A 728 31.84 14.97 41.93
CA ALA A 728 33.23 15.32 42.23
C ALA A 728 34.14 14.11 42.50
N SER A 729 33.61 12.88 42.58
CA SER A 729 34.40 11.65 42.69
C SER A 729 34.93 11.14 41.35
N GLN A 730 34.40 11.62 40.23
CA GLN A 730 34.85 11.28 38.88
C GLN A 730 35.85 12.31 38.32
N PRO A 731 36.78 11.92 37.44
CA PRO A 731 37.67 12.87 36.78
C PRO A 731 36.91 13.75 35.78
N ALA A 732 37.25 15.03 35.71
CA ALA A 732 36.79 15.91 34.64
C ALA A 732 37.34 15.43 33.27
N PRO A 733 36.63 15.70 32.15
CA PRO A 733 37.11 15.33 30.82
C PRO A 733 38.45 16.00 30.45
N LEU A 734 39.06 15.53 29.35
CA LEU A 734 40.24 16.20 28.80
C LEU A 734 39.88 17.57 28.19
N ALA A 735 40.87 18.45 28.07
CA ALA A 735 40.70 19.71 27.34
C ALA A 735 40.39 19.41 25.85
N PRO A 736 39.43 20.12 25.22
CA PRO A 736 39.22 20.00 23.79
C PRO A 736 40.50 20.31 23.01
N SER A 737 40.68 19.60 21.90
CA SER A 737 41.82 19.77 21.00
C SER A 737 41.34 20.11 19.59
N ASP A 738 42.25 20.64 18.77
CA ASP A 738 42.00 20.98 17.37
C ASP A 738 40.85 21.99 17.14
N LEU A 739 40.66 22.93 18.09
CA LEU A 739 39.74 24.05 17.89
C LEU A 739 40.19 24.91 16.70
N LEU A 740 39.32 25.04 15.71
CA LEU A 740 39.56 25.83 14.50
C LEU A 740 38.31 26.62 14.09
N VAL A 741 38.56 27.66 13.29
CA VAL A 741 37.51 28.45 12.63
C VAL A 741 37.22 27.82 11.28
N LYS A 742 36.02 27.27 11.11
CA LYS A 742 35.56 26.65 9.87
C LYS A 742 35.19 27.69 8.83
N ALA A 743 34.49 28.74 9.25
CA ALA A 743 34.12 29.88 8.42
C ALA A 743 33.99 31.15 9.29
N ALA A 744 34.41 32.29 8.74
CA ALA A 744 34.19 33.60 9.35
C ALA A 744 33.47 34.49 8.33
N ARG A 745 32.15 34.65 8.50
CA ARG A 745 31.32 35.53 7.67
C ARG A 745 31.20 36.92 8.30
N SER A 746 30.41 37.81 7.72
CA SER A 746 30.31 39.19 8.23
C SER A 746 29.55 39.26 9.56
N LEU A 747 28.57 38.38 9.77
CA LEU A 747 27.75 38.33 10.99
C LEU A 747 27.79 36.98 11.73
N SER A 748 28.72 36.09 11.34
CA SER A 748 28.88 34.81 12.05
C SER A 748 30.30 34.26 12.00
N VAL A 749 30.66 33.49 13.03
CA VAL A 749 31.87 32.67 13.05
C VAL A 749 31.47 31.23 13.40
N GLU A 750 31.81 30.30 12.52
CA GLU A 750 31.61 28.86 12.70
C GLU A 750 32.90 28.23 13.24
N LEU A 751 32.78 27.51 14.35
CA LEU A 751 33.85 26.85 15.08
C LEU A 751 33.64 25.34 15.04
N GLU A 752 34.73 24.60 14.98
CA GLU A 752 34.74 23.13 15.05
C GLU A 752 35.97 22.67 15.86
N TRP A 753 35.84 21.55 16.56
CA TRP A 753 36.93 20.93 17.32
C TRP A 753 36.75 19.41 17.37
N LYS A 754 37.76 18.71 17.90
CA LYS A 754 37.68 17.26 18.08
C LYS A 754 36.77 16.90 19.25
N PRO A 755 35.78 15.99 19.08
CA PRO A 755 34.98 15.48 20.19
C PRO A 755 35.84 14.89 21.31
N VAL A 756 35.49 15.19 22.56
CA VAL A 756 36.16 14.71 23.77
C VAL A 756 35.35 13.56 24.38
N GLU A 757 36.01 12.43 24.62
CA GLU A 757 35.41 11.27 25.29
C GLU A 757 34.97 11.64 26.71
N GLY A 758 33.73 11.27 27.08
CA GLY A 758 33.13 11.62 28.37
C GLY A 758 32.63 13.06 28.49
N ALA A 759 32.77 13.89 27.45
CA ALA A 759 32.15 15.21 27.40
C ALA A 759 30.66 15.09 27.06
N MET A 760 29.83 15.71 27.89
CA MET A 760 28.37 15.80 27.73
C MET A 760 27.95 17.14 27.10
N SER A 761 28.81 18.16 27.20
CA SER A 761 28.66 19.44 26.52
C SER A 761 30.00 20.18 26.45
N TYR A 762 30.01 21.32 25.77
CA TYR A 762 31.15 22.23 25.65
C TYR A 762 30.73 23.65 25.99
N SER A 763 31.56 24.40 26.72
CA SER A 763 31.37 25.84 26.91
C SER A 763 32.28 26.60 25.96
N VAL A 764 31.72 27.55 25.21
CA VAL A 764 32.43 28.37 24.23
C VAL A 764 32.64 29.76 24.81
N TYR A 765 33.90 30.20 24.80
CA TYR A 765 34.32 31.50 25.27
C TYR A 765 34.86 32.31 24.12
N ARG A 766 34.54 33.61 24.12
CA ARG A 766 35.03 34.57 23.15
C ARG A 766 35.67 35.75 23.84
N SER A 767 36.73 36.27 23.24
CA SER A 767 37.31 37.56 23.56
C SER A 767 37.35 38.45 22.32
N GLY A 768 37.02 39.73 22.51
CA GLY A 768 37.16 40.78 21.49
C GLY A 768 38.46 41.56 21.66
N ALA A 769 38.46 42.84 21.28
CA ALA A 769 39.64 43.71 21.36
C ALA A 769 40.16 43.98 22.79
N ASP A 770 39.36 43.70 23.82
CA ASP A 770 39.71 43.89 25.23
C ASP A 770 40.55 42.74 25.82
N GLY A 771 40.66 41.61 25.11
CA GLY A 771 41.41 40.43 25.58
C GLY A 771 40.75 39.67 26.73
N ILE A 772 39.53 40.05 27.14
CA ILE A 772 38.78 39.38 28.21
C ILE A 772 37.90 38.29 27.59
N TYR A 773 38.00 37.06 28.10
CA TYR A 773 37.15 35.96 27.66
C TYR A 773 35.83 35.96 28.46
N SER A 774 34.72 35.91 27.75
CA SER A 774 33.39 35.68 28.31
C SER A 774 32.76 34.45 27.67
N LYS A 775 32.03 33.65 28.45
CA LYS A 775 31.24 32.52 27.92
C LYS A 775 30.14 33.08 27.03
N ILE A 776 30.08 32.67 25.77
CA ILE A 776 29.09 33.14 24.79
C ILE A 776 28.01 32.10 24.51
N GLY A 777 28.24 30.84 24.89
CA GLY A 777 27.25 29.78 24.75
C GLY A 777 27.80 28.41 25.12
N THR A 778 26.94 27.42 24.97
CA THR A 778 27.25 26.00 25.13
C THR A 778 26.88 25.23 23.86
N ALA A 779 27.51 24.10 23.64
CA ALA A 779 27.21 23.19 22.53
C ALA A 779 27.18 21.74 23.02
N ALA A 780 26.22 20.93 22.55
CA ALA A 780 26.21 19.49 22.78
C ALA A 780 27.17 18.75 21.84
N ALA A 781 27.34 19.25 20.61
CA ALA A 781 28.27 18.73 19.62
C ALA A 781 29.60 19.49 19.62
N ALA A 782 30.62 18.92 18.96
CA ALA A 782 31.95 19.52 18.84
C ALA A 782 32.03 20.65 17.79
N ALA A 783 30.99 21.47 17.70
CA ALA A 783 30.88 22.61 16.79
C ALA A 783 29.96 23.69 17.39
N TYR A 784 30.20 24.96 17.02
CA TYR A 784 29.40 26.09 17.47
C TYR A 784 29.41 27.24 16.47
N THR A 785 28.29 27.94 16.31
CA THR A 785 28.20 29.15 15.47
C THR A 785 27.92 30.37 16.33
N ASP A 786 28.91 31.26 16.44
CA ASP A 786 28.74 32.57 17.07
C ASP A 786 28.09 33.54 16.08
N LYS A 787 26.86 33.99 16.37
CA LYS A 787 26.11 34.98 15.58
C LYS A 787 26.11 36.39 16.20
N ALA A 788 26.77 36.57 17.34
CA ALA A 788 26.81 37.83 18.07
C ALA A 788 28.11 38.61 17.77
N VAL A 789 28.58 38.53 16.52
CA VAL A 789 29.81 39.15 16.04
C VAL A 789 29.50 40.35 15.15
N SER A 790 30.45 41.28 15.07
CA SER A 790 30.39 42.42 14.17
C SER A 790 31.27 42.17 12.93
N PRO A 791 30.94 42.72 11.74
CA PRO A 791 31.78 42.60 10.55
C PRO A 791 33.16 43.22 10.73
N SER A 792 34.16 42.74 9.97
CA SER A 792 35.53 43.28 9.98
C SER A 792 36.16 43.39 11.37
N THR A 793 35.85 42.46 12.27
CA THR A 793 36.26 42.48 13.67
C THR A 793 37.02 41.20 14.04
N ASP A 794 38.11 41.36 14.79
CA ASP A 794 38.92 40.25 15.29
C ASP A 794 38.33 39.68 16.58
N TYR A 795 38.19 38.37 16.63
CA TYR A 795 37.78 37.60 17.79
C TYR A 795 38.75 36.46 18.07
N THR A 796 38.87 36.08 19.34
CA THR A 796 39.56 34.85 19.74
C THR A 796 38.65 33.96 20.57
N TYR A 797 38.69 32.66 20.31
CA TYR A 797 37.82 31.67 20.90
C TYR A 797 38.59 30.64 21.70
N LYS A 798 37.97 30.16 22.77
CA LYS A 798 38.39 29.00 23.57
C LYS A 798 37.17 28.14 23.86
N VAL A 799 37.39 26.85 23.99
CA VAL A 799 36.35 25.87 24.34
C VAL A 799 36.83 24.98 25.48
N THR A 800 35.96 24.72 26.45
CA THR A 800 36.12 23.70 27.50
C THR A 800 35.14 22.56 27.25
N ALA A 801 35.42 21.37 27.79
CA ALA A 801 34.49 20.24 27.79
C ALA A 801 33.95 20.03 29.21
N THR A 802 32.67 19.70 29.33
CA THR A 802 31.99 19.44 30.60
C THR A 802 31.46 18.02 30.60
N GLY A 803 31.75 17.26 31.65
CA GLY A 803 31.23 15.90 31.86
C GLY A 803 30.86 15.66 33.32
N ILE A 804 30.62 14.40 33.68
CA ILE A 804 30.16 14.01 35.03
C ILE A 804 31.12 14.52 36.13
N GLY A 805 32.43 14.46 35.90
CA GLY A 805 33.45 14.96 36.85
C GLY A 805 33.71 16.47 36.83
N GLY A 806 32.92 17.25 36.07
CA GLY A 806 33.03 18.71 35.98
C GLY A 806 33.66 19.24 34.69
N GLU A 807 34.02 20.52 34.70
CA GLU A 807 34.57 21.25 33.55
C GLU A 807 36.08 21.02 33.39
N SER A 808 36.52 20.80 32.15
CA SER A 808 37.92 20.57 31.81
C SER A 808 38.73 21.88 31.67
N ALA A 809 40.04 21.75 31.49
CA ALA A 809 40.87 22.88 31.10
C ALA A 809 40.49 23.39 29.69
N ALA A 810 40.68 24.69 29.44
CA ALA A 810 40.40 25.28 28.13
C ALA A 810 41.36 24.75 27.04
N SER A 811 40.82 24.61 25.84
CA SER A 811 41.57 24.34 24.61
C SER A 811 42.57 25.44 24.25
N GLY A 812 43.38 25.18 23.23
CA GLY A 812 44.13 26.22 22.52
C GLY A 812 43.21 27.29 21.93
N VAL A 813 43.78 28.45 21.57
CA VAL A 813 42.99 29.56 21.01
C VAL A 813 42.81 29.44 19.50
N ALA A 814 41.63 29.79 19.01
CA ALA A 814 41.37 29.99 17.59
C ALA A 814 41.03 31.47 17.33
N ALA A 815 41.70 32.09 16.36
CA ALA A 815 41.47 33.48 15.98
C ALA A 815 40.63 33.55 14.69
N ALA A 816 39.64 34.43 14.67
CA ALA A 816 38.79 34.72 13.52
C ALA A 816 38.75 36.23 13.25
N THR A 817 38.85 36.62 11.99
CA THR A 817 38.49 37.97 11.54
C THR A 817 37.22 37.84 10.69
N THR A 818 36.12 38.42 11.13
CA THR A 818 34.87 38.42 10.37
C THR A 818 35.02 39.18 9.05
N ALA A 819 34.32 38.72 8.01
CA ALA A 819 34.40 39.32 6.69
C ALA A 819 33.85 40.77 6.67
N ALA A 820 34.11 41.50 5.58
CA ALA A 820 33.50 42.80 5.33
C ALA A 820 31.97 42.68 5.23
N PRO A 821 31.20 43.73 5.59
CA PRO A 821 29.75 43.73 5.44
C PRO A 821 29.33 43.39 4.01
N VAL A 822 28.40 42.46 3.86
CA VAL A 822 27.76 42.14 2.57
C VAL A 822 26.38 42.79 2.49
N LEU A 823 25.89 43.00 1.27
CA LEU A 823 24.55 43.53 1.02
C LEU A 823 23.56 42.39 0.73
N LEU A 824 22.27 42.65 0.95
CA LEU A 824 21.20 41.76 0.48
C LEU A 824 21.36 41.56 -1.05
N PRO A 825 21.17 40.33 -1.59
CA PRO A 825 21.35 40.07 -3.01
C PRO A 825 20.37 40.88 -3.89
N GLU A 826 20.65 40.97 -5.18
CA GLU A 826 19.66 41.49 -6.13
C GLU A 826 18.55 40.46 -6.39
N VAL A 827 17.33 40.94 -6.67
CA VAL A 827 16.22 40.07 -7.09
C VAL A 827 16.62 39.36 -8.39
N PRO A 828 16.51 38.02 -8.47
CA PRO A 828 16.86 37.27 -9.69
C PRO A 828 16.10 37.77 -10.92
N THR A 829 16.72 37.67 -12.11
CA THR A 829 16.11 38.09 -13.38
C THR A 829 16.17 37.00 -14.43
N GLY A 830 15.37 37.14 -15.50
CA GLY A 830 15.39 36.20 -16.63
C GLY A 830 14.78 34.83 -16.32
N LEU A 831 13.82 34.77 -15.39
CA LEU A 831 13.05 33.55 -15.13
C LEU A 831 12.33 33.10 -16.42
N SER A 832 12.61 31.88 -16.85
CA SER A 832 12.07 31.26 -18.05
C SER A 832 11.85 29.76 -17.83
N ALA A 833 11.06 29.12 -18.70
CA ALA A 833 10.78 27.69 -18.64
C ALA A 833 11.06 27.04 -20.00
N GLY A 834 11.45 25.76 -19.96
CA GLY A 834 11.41 24.87 -21.12
C GLY A 834 9.99 24.46 -21.49
N SER A 835 9.84 23.58 -22.48
CA SER A 835 8.55 22.97 -22.81
C SER A 835 8.08 22.07 -21.67
N ALA A 836 6.82 22.19 -21.26
CA ALA A 836 6.21 21.29 -20.29
C ALA A 836 5.78 19.98 -20.92
N SER A 837 6.14 18.87 -20.27
CA SER A 837 5.54 17.56 -20.50
C SER A 837 4.39 17.34 -19.50
N ALA A 838 3.75 16.18 -19.58
CA ALA A 838 2.77 15.76 -18.60
C ALA A 838 3.37 15.45 -17.21
N SER A 839 4.68 15.25 -17.11
CA SER A 839 5.35 14.79 -15.89
C SER A 839 6.41 15.75 -15.35
N ALA A 840 7.00 16.61 -16.18
CA ALA A 840 8.02 17.54 -15.71
C ALA A 840 8.23 18.75 -16.64
N PHE A 841 8.89 19.78 -16.10
CA PHE A 841 9.56 20.81 -16.89
C PHE A 841 10.69 21.47 -16.13
N GLU A 842 11.62 22.06 -16.89
CA GLU A 842 12.71 22.85 -16.32
C GLU A 842 12.36 24.35 -16.30
N ILE A 843 12.65 25.02 -15.19
CA ILE A 843 12.72 26.47 -15.07
C ILE A 843 14.17 26.91 -14.85
N SER A 844 14.54 28.07 -15.40
CA SER A 844 15.88 28.65 -15.25
C SER A 844 15.85 30.17 -15.11
N TRP A 845 16.87 30.73 -14.45
CA TRP A 845 17.04 32.17 -14.25
C TRP A 845 18.51 32.57 -14.34
N LYS A 846 18.79 33.88 -14.37
CA LYS A 846 20.15 34.40 -14.35
C LYS A 846 20.68 34.44 -12.90
N PRO A 847 21.98 34.12 -12.68
CA PRO A 847 22.60 34.30 -11.38
C PRO A 847 22.46 35.75 -10.88
N ALA A 848 22.06 35.91 -9.62
CA ALA A 848 21.99 37.21 -8.94
C ALA A 848 23.31 37.50 -8.21
N ALA A 849 23.80 38.74 -8.29
CA ALA A 849 25.03 39.14 -7.61
C ALA A 849 24.87 39.05 -6.08
N GLY A 850 25.82 38.41 -5.40
CA GLY A 850 25.82 38.25 -3.94
C GLY A 850 24.90 37.16 -3.40
N ALA A 851 24.23 36.38 -4.27
CA ALA A 851 23.38 35.26 -3.88
C ALA A 851 24.21 33.99 -3.57
N GLU A 852 23.89 33.33 -2.46
CA GLU A 852 24.45 32.03 -2.06
C GLU A 852 23.51 30.88 -2.40
N SER A 853 22.20 31.12 -2.39
CA SER A 853 21.17 30.19 -2.83
C SER A 853 19.93 30.92 -3.36
N TYR A 854 18.97 30.14 -3.86
CA TYR A 854 17.69 30.61 -4.38
C TYR A 854 16.54 29.82 -3.78
N ASN A 855 15.48 30.52 -3.34
CA ASN A 855 14.24 29.86 -2.95
C ASN A 855 13.26 29.84 -4.12
N ILE A 856 12.65 28.69 -4.34
CA ILE A 856 11.67 28.46 -5.40
C ILE A 856 10.29 28.46 -4.77
N TYR A 857 9.41 29.30 -5.30
CA TYR A 857 8.02 29.38 -4.90
C TYR A 857 7.14 28.97 -6.06
N ARG A 858 6.14 28.13 -5.78
CA ARG A 858 5.17 27.62 -6.76
C ARG A 858 3.75 27.87 -6.27
N LYS A 859 2.84 28.06 -7.21
CA LYS A 859 1.40 28.09 -6.99
C LYS A 859 0.71 27.43 -8.18
N ALA A 860 -0.07 26.38 -7.96
CA ALA A 860 -0.94 25.85 -9.00
C ALA A 860 -2.04 26.86 -9.35
N ASP A 861 -2.61 26.81 -10.54
CA ASP A 861 -3.65 27.77 -10.94
C ASP A 861 -4.94 27.62 -10.10
N ASP A 862 -5.17 26.43 -9.54
CA ASP A 862 -6.24 26.10 -8.60
C ASP A 862 -5.91 26.46 -7.13
N GLU A 863 -4.71 27.01 -6.87
CA GLU A 863 -4.28 27.45 -5.54
C GLU A 863 -4.29 28.99 -5.39
N GLU A 864 -4.65 29.45 -4.19
CA GLU A 864 -4.76 30.89 -3.89
C GLU A 864 -3.42 31.57 -3.57
N SER A 865 -2.43 30.83 -3.05
CA SER A 865 -1.18 31.38 -2.51
C SER A 865 0.06 30.58 -2.91
N PHE A 866 1.20 31.25 -3.05
CA PHE A 866 2.49 30.60 -3.31
C PHE A 866 3.01 29.84 -2.09
N ALA A 867 3.52 28.63 -2.31
CA ALA A 867 4.28 27.85 -1.34
C ALA A 867 5.77 27.81 -1.72
N LYS A 868 6.65 27.84 -0.71
CA LYS A 868 8.08 27.60 -0.90
C LYS A 868 8.32 26.11 -1.12
N MET A 869 8.81 25.75 -2.30
CA MET A 869 9.09 24.37 -2.69
C MET A 869 10.44 23.91 -2.15
N LYS A 870 11.50 24.65 -2.46
CA LYS A 870 12.88 24.24 -2.19
C LYS A 870 13.83 25.42 -2.15
N SER A 871 15.00 25.22 -1.55
CA SER A 871 16.16 26.13 -1.64
C SER A 871 17.30 25.39 -2.34
N ILE A 872 17.87 25.99 -3.40
CA ILE A 872 18.93 25.37 -4.22
C ILE A 872 20.05 26.37 -4.54
N THR A 873 21.22 25.88 -4.91
CA THR A 873 22.38 26.72 -5.30
C THR A 873 22.54 26.87 -6.82
N SER A 874 21.92 25.99 -7.61
CA SER A 874 21.87 26.11 -9.07
C SER A 874 20.87 27.17 -9.53
N THR A 875 21.02 27.62 -10.78
CA THR A 875 20.10 28.58 -11.42
C THR A 875 19.10 27.92 -12.36
N GLN A 876 18.85 26.63 -12.14
CA GLN A 876 17.94 25.80 -12.91
C GLN A 876 17.35 24.73 -11.99
N TYR A 877 16.08 24.40 -12.22
CA TYR A 877 15.29 23.46 -11.44
C TYR A 877 14.33 22.71 -12.36
N ILE A 878 14.30 21.38 -12.25
CA ILE A 878 13.30 20.53 -12.86
C ILE A 878 12.20 20.31 -11.81
N ASP A 879 10.97 20.71 -12.12
CA ASP A 879 9.81 20.33 -11.32
C ASP A 879 9.20 19.06 -11.92
N ASP A 880 9.38 17.94 -11.23
CA ASP A 880 8.82 16.61 -11.51
C ASP A 880 7.64 16.26 -10.57
N SER A 881 7.20 17.21 -9.75
CA SER A 881 6.12 17.06 -8.77
C SER A 881 4.81 17.71 -9.22
N ILE A 882 4.64 17.85 -10.54
CA ILE A 882 3.49 18.51 -11.16
C ILE A 882 2.33 17.52 -11.33
N SER A 883 1.12 18.04 -11.37
CA SER A 883 -0.11 17.27 -11.57
C SER A 883 -0.78 17.68 -12.87
N VAL A 884 -1.11 16.68 -13.69
CA VAL A 884 -1.91 16.85 -14.91
C VAL A 884 -3.35 17.26 -14.63
N SER A 885 -3.80 17.22 -13.37
CA SER A 885 -5.13 17.72 -12.99
C SER A 885 -5.20 19.25 -12.90
N SER A 886 -4.06 19.96 -12.83
CA SER A 886 -4.05 21.42 -12.81
C SER A 886 -3.93 22.01 -14.22
N THR A 887 -4.46 23.21 -14.44
CA THR A 887 -4.37 23.93 -15.73
C THR A 887 -2.99 24.57 -15.96
N GLY A 888 -2.19 24.72 -14.90
CA GLY A 888 -0.90 25.37 -14.95
C GLY A 888 -0.35 25.71 -13.58
N TYR A 889 0.89 26.20 -13.59
CA TYR A 889 1.64 26.57 -12.39
C TYR A 889 2.31 27.92 -12.58
N THR A 890 2.31 28.74 -11.54
CA THR A 890 3.05 30.00 -11.50
C THR A 890 4.24 29.89 -10.54
N TYR A 891 5.42 30.37 -10.99
CA TYR A 891 6.66 30.33 -10.21
C TYR A 891 7.19 31.72 -9.92
N LYS A 892 7.83 31.83 -8.76
CA LYS A 892 8.62 33.00 -8.36
C LYS A 892 9.90 32.53 -7.69
N ILE A 893 10.98 33.28 -7.88
CA ILE A 893 12.29 32.98 -7.29
C ILE A 893 12.73 34.16 -6.42
N SER A 894 13.44 33.89 -5.33
CA SER A 894 14.21 34.89 -4.58
C SER A 894 15.65 34.41 -4.45
N ALA A 895 16.56 35.34 -4.21
CA ALA A 895 17.94 35.05 -3.83
C ALA A 895 18.11 35.13 -2.31
N VAL A 896 19.06 34.40 -1.77
CA VAL A 896 19.35 34.36 -0.33
C VAL A 896 20.86 34.48 -0.11
N ASN A 897 21.25 35.25 0.90
CA ASN A 897 22.58 35.21 1.51
C ASN A 897 22.47 35.44 3.03
N GLU A 898 23.59 35.69 3.71
CA GLU A 898 23.61 35.92 5.16
C GLU A 898 22.79 37.14 5.64
N MET A 899 22.42 38.08 4.77
CA MET A 899 21.55 39.23 5.10
C MET A 899 20.06 38.90 4.99
N GLY A 900 19.71 37.74 4.48
CA GLY A 900 18.33 37.27 4.32
C GLY A 900 17.92 37.06 2.87
N GLU A 901 16.61 37.03 2.67
CA GLU A 901 15.96 36.73 1.40
C GLU A 901 15.52 38.00 0.67
N THR A 902 15.75 38.06 -0.64
CA THR A 902 15.29 39.18 -1.49
C THR A 902 13.78 39.16 -1.70
N ASP A 903 13.24 40.24 -2.27
CA ASP A 903 11.91 40.19 -2.89
C ASP A 903 11.84 39.11 -3.98
N LEU A 904 10.62 38.64 -4.24
CA LEU A 904 10.33 37.63 -5.27
C LEU A 904 10.38 38.23 -6.68
N THR A 905 10.80 37.43 -7.66
CA THR A 905 10.64 37.78 -9.08
C THR A 905 9.18 38.00 -9.47
N ASN A 906 8.96 38.59 -10.65
CA ASN A 906 7.67 38.49 -11.33
C ASN A 906 7.28 37.02 -11.54
N GLY A 907 5.97 36.75 -11.50
CA GLY A 907 5.45 35.39 -11.68
C GLY A 907 5.61 34.90 -13.12
N LEU A 908 6.20 33.73 -13.29
CA LEU A 908 6.20 32.99 -14.56
C LEU A 908 5.10 31.93 -14.52
N ARG A 909 4.06 32.07 -15.35
CA ARG A 909 3.03 31.04 -15.49
C ARG A 909 3.39 30.06 -16.61
N ILE A 910 3.33 28.77 -16.32
CA ILE A 910 3.50 27.65 -17.25
C ILE A 910 2.16 26.92 -17.33
N ALA A 911 1.61 26.79 -18.53
CA ALA A 911 0.39 26.01 -18.76
C ALA A 911 0.75 24.52 -18.92
N MET A 912 -0.10 23.63 -18.40
CA MET A 912 0.04 22.20 -18.66
C MET A 912 -0.37 21.88 -20.11
N PRO A 913 0.30 20.94 -20.79
CA PRO A 913 -0.09 20.53 -22.14
C PRO A 913 -1.41 19.74 -22.12
N ILE A 914 -2.22 19.93 -23.16
CA ILE A 914 -3.35 19.04 -23.48
C ILE A 914 -2.77 17.67 -23.86
N PRO A 915 -3.36 16.54 -23.40
CA PRO A 915 -2.85 15.21 -23.70
C PRO A 915 -2.97 14.90 -25.21
N ALA A 916 -2.14 13.99 -25.70
CA ALA A 916 -2.23 13.53 -27.07
C ALA A 916 -3.49 12.65 -27.27
N ALA A 917 -4.04 12.66 -28.48
CA ALA A 917 -5.20 11.84 -28.81
C ALA A 917 -4.89 10.34 -28.65
N PRO A 918 -5.81 9.54 -28.08
CA PRO A 918 -5.68 8.09 -28.07
C PRO A 918 -5.48 7.53 -29.49
N SER A 919 -4.65 6.50 -29.64
CA SER A 919 -4.39 5.83 -30.93
C SER A 919 -4.92 4.40 -30.94
N ASP A 920 -4.92 3.80 -32.13
CA ASP A 920 -5.23 2.38 -32.33
C ASP A 920 -6.59 1.95 -31.75
N LEU A 921 -7.58 2.86 -31.77
CA LEU A 921 -8.94 2.52 -31.37
C LEU A 921 -9.43 1.38 -32.26
N ALA A 922 -9.86 0.29 -31.62
CA ALA A 922 -10.38 -0.90 -32.26
C ALA A 922 -11.57 -1.45 -31.50
N VAL A 923 -12.42 -2.21 -32.19
CA VAL A 923 -13.44 -3.04 -31.55
C VAL A 923 -12.75 -4.30 -31.03
N GLY A 924 -12.72 -4.46 -29.71
CA GLY A 924 -12.17 -5.63 -29.04
C GLY A 924 -13.13 -6.80 -29.09
N LEU A 925 -14.32 -6.61 -28.50
CA LEU A 925 -15.40 -7.59 -28.43
C LEU A 925 -16.71 -6.92 -28.84
N VAL A 926 -17.60 -7.64 -29.51
CA VAL A 926 -18.92 -7.14 -29.83
C VAL A 926 -19.93 -8.21 -29.48
N GLY A 927 -20.90 -7.83 -28.65
CA GLY A 927 -21.99 -8.69 -28.25
C GLY A 927 -23.28 -8.35 -29.00
N GLU A 928 -24.37 -8.89 -28.47
CA GLU A 928 -25.68 -8.53 -28.99
C GLU A 928 -26.06 -7.08 -28.65
N THR A 929 -25.86 -6.68 -27.41
CA THR A 929 -26.27 -5.39 -26.83
C THR A 929 -25.08 -4.57 -26.31
N PHE A 930 -23.87 -4.94 -26.71
CA PHE A 930 -22.68 -4.20 -26.28
C PHE A 930 -21.60 -4.11 -27.36
N VAL A 931 -20.78 -3.08 -27.25
CA VAL A 931 -19.55 -2.90 -28.02
C VAL A 931 -18.40 -2.64 -27.05
N GLY A 932 -17.42 -3.53 -27.04
CA GLY A 932 -16.15 -3.40 -26.33
C GLY A 932 -15.10 -2.71 -27.19
N LEU A 933 -14.57 -1.59 -26.71
CA LEU A 933 -13.58 -0.74 -27.35
C LEU A 933 -12.24 -0.87 -26.62
N ILE A 934 -11.14 -0.91 -27.37
CA ILE A 934 -9.76 -0.99 -26.87
C ILE A 934 -8.93 0.04 -27.64
N TRP A 935 -7.95 0.68 -26.99
CA TRP A 935 -7.08 1.68 -27.61
C TRP A 935 -5.72 1.73 -26.89
N THR A 936 -4.79 2.48 -27.48
CA THR A 936 -3.49 2.81 -26.89
C THR A 936 -3.52 4.20 -26.29
N SER A 937 -3.22 4.32 -25.00
CA SER A 937 -2.99 5.62 -24.34
C SER A 937 -1.65 6.22 -24.78
N GLN A 938 -1.60 7.56 -24.82
CA GLN A 938 -0.38 8.32 -25.10
C GLN A 938 0.20 9.01 -23.85
N GLY A 939 -0.42 8.78 -22.68
CA GLY A 939 -0.03 9.37 -21.40
C GLY A 939 -0.42 10.84 -21.21
N GLY A 940 -0.47 11.24 -19.94
CA GLY A 940 -0.74 12.63 -19.52
C GLY A 940 -2.21 13.00 -19.39
N GLU A 941 -3.12 12.06 -19.67
CA GLU A 941 -4.54 12.19 -19.37
C GLU A 941 -4.88 11.80 -17.93
N THR A 942 -5.92 12.42 -17.38
CA THR A 942 -6.57 11.96 -16.15
C THR A 942 -7.73 11.00 -16.45
N GLN A 943 -8.30 11.08 -17.66
CA GLN A 943 -9.37 10.20 -18.13
C GLN A 943 -9.43 10.15 -19.66
N THR A 944 -10.11 9.15 -20.21
CA THR A 944 -10.42 9.07 -21.65
C THR A 944 -11.94 9.04 -21.86
N ASN A 945 -12.47 10.07 -22.53
CA ASN A 945 -13.90 10.22 -22.86
C ASN A 945 -14.25 9.42 -24.12
N VAL A 946 -15.39 8.74 -24.09
CA VAL A 946 -15.88 7.85 -25.15
C VAL A 946 -17.09 8.49 -25.83
N TYR A 947 -17.00 8.69 -27.14
CA TYR A 947 -18.08 9.23 -27.94
C TYR A 947 -18.62 8.20 -28.90
N ARG A 948 -19.94 8.21 -29.06
CA ARG A 948 -20.68 7.39 -30.02
C ARG A 948 -21.53 8.27 -30.92
N GLU A 949 -21.42 8.05 -32.22
CA GLU A 949 -22.24 8.66 -33.25
C GLU A 949 -23.23 7.58 -33.77
N GLY A 950 -24.53 7.86 -33.71
CA GLY A 950 -25.61 6.97 -34.21
C GLY A 950 -26.88 7.76 -34.48
N ASP A 951 -27.61 7.43 -35.55
CA ASP A 951 -28.84 8.15 -35.98
C ASP A 951 -28.68 9.68 -36.16
N GLY A 952 -27.45 10.15 -36.42
CA GLY A 952 -27.14 11.57 -36.59
C GLY A 952 -26.91 12.35 -35.29
N GLU A 953 -26.93 11.69 -34.13
CA GLU A 953 -26.58 12.28 -32.83
C GLU A 953 -25.21 11.80 -32.34
N VAL A 954 -24.50 12.69 -31.64
CA VAL A 954 -23.25 12.37 -30.94
C VAL A 954 -23.55 12.34 -29.44
N VAL A 955 -23.28 11.20 -28.81
CA VAL A 955 -23.47 10.98 -27.38
C VAL A 955 -22.11 10.77 -26.73
N ASN A 956 -21.84 11.50 -25.65
CA ASN A 956 -20.75 11.17 -24.73
C ASN A 956 -21.24 10.05 -23.79
N LEU A 957 -20.66 8.86 -23.90
CA LEU A 957 -21.04 7.68 -23.12
C LEU A 957 -20.42 7.69 -21.71
N GLY A 958 -19.52 8.63 -21.43
CA GLY A 958 -18.75 8.74 -20.20
C GLY A 958 -17.26 8.57 -20.46
N TYR A 959 -16.52 8.26 -19.40
CA TYR A 959 -15.09 8.04 -19.44
C TYR A 959 -14.73 6.60 -19.06
N ALA A 960 -13.62 6.12 -19.59
CA ALA A 960 -13.06 4.83 -19.22
C ALA A 960 -12.07 4.94 -18.06
N LYS A 961 -12.08 3.96 -17.16
CA LYS A 961 -11.13 3.87 -16.04
C LYS A 961 -9.84 3.11 -16.39
N VAL A 962 -9.87 2.33 -17.46
CA VAL A 962 -8.73 1.58 -18.02
C VAL A 962 -8.74 1.75 -19.54
N HIS A 963 -7.75 1.21 -20.25
CA HIS A 963 -7.64 1.26 -21.72
C HIS A 963 -8.65 0.34 -22.45
N THR A 964 -9.82 0.13 -21.87
CA THR A 964 -10.93 -0.68 -22.40
C THR A 964 -12.26 -0.14 -21.90
N TYR A 965 -13.28 -0.12 -22.76
CA TYR A 965 -14.61 0.38 -22.44
C TYR A 965 -15.70 -0.45 -23.11
N TYR A 966 -16.77 -0.77 -22.38
CA TYR A 966 -17.92 -1.49 -22.90
C TYR A 966 -19.15 -0.57 -22.98
N ASP A 967 -19.56 -0.20 -24.19
CA ASP A 967 -20.85 0.45 -24.42
C ASP A 967 -21.96 -0.59 -24.31
N ARG A 968 -22.50 -0.78 -23.11
CA ARG A 968 -23.63 -1.68 -22.82
C ARG A 968 -25.00 -1.08 -23.18
N THR A 969 -25.03 0.11 -23.77
CA THR A 969 -26.27 0.79 -24.19
C THR A 969 -26.54 0.65 -25.68
N ALA A 970 -25.69 -0.07 -26.40
CA ALA A 970 -25.78 -0.22 -27.84
C ALA A 970 -26.98 -1.11 -28.22
N GLU A 971 -27.82 -0.64 -29.14
CA GLU A 971 -28.98 -1.41 -29.59
C GLU A 971 -28.62 -2.44 -30.67
N PRO A 972 -29.11 -3.69 -30.59
CA PRO A 972 -28.83 -4.72 -31.59
C PRO A 972 -29.30 -4.30 -32.98
N GLY A 973 -28.40 -4.36 -33.97
CA GLY A 973 -28.67 -4.06 -35.37
C GLY A 973 -28.53 -2.60 -35.78
N VAL A 974 -28.22 -1.69 -34.84
CA VAL A 974 -27.96 -0.27 -35.12
C VAL A 974 -26.47 -0.06 -35.38
N GLU A 975 -26.11 0.64 -36.45
CA GLU A 975 -24.71 0.96 -36.75
C GLU A 975 -24.26 2.18 -35.94
N TYR A 976 -23.13 2.05 -35.24
CA TYR A 976 -22.53 3.11 -34.45
C TYR A 976 -21.09 3.38 -34.89
N THR A 977 -20.69 4.65 -34.85
CA THR A 977 -19.29 5.06 -35.01
C THR A 977 -18.74 5.61 -33.70
N TYR A 978 -17.62 5.07 -33.24
CA TYR A 978 -16.98 5.48 -31.99
C TYR A 978 -15.68 6.23 -32.23
N TYR A 979 -15.39 7.20 -31.36
CA TYR A 979 -14.08 7.85 -31.24
C TYR A 979 -13.84 8.26 -29.78
N LEU A 980 -12.58 8.47 -29.44
CA LEU A 980 -12.14 8.78 -28.09
C LEU A 980 -11.45 10.14 -28.02
N LYS A 981 -11.42 10.72 -26.83
CA LYS A 981 -10.56 11.86 -26.50
C LYS A 981 -9.95 11.68 -25.12
N ALA A 982 -8.65 11.90 -25.02
CA ALA A 982 -7.95 12.01 -23.75
C ALA A 982 -8.25 13.37 -23.11
N GLU A 983 -8.37 13.44 -21.80
CA GLU A 983 -8.65 14.70 -21.08
C GLU A 983 -7.76 14.81 -19.84
N ASN A 984 -7.25 16.02 -19.58
CA ASN A 984 -6.65 16.40 -18.31
C ASN A 984 -7.12 17.80 -17.87
N GLY A 985 -6.52 18.36 -16.82
CA GLY A 985 -6.87 19.70 -16.33
C GLY A 985 -6.75 20.82 -17.37
N ALA A 986 -5.91 20.67 -18.40
CA ALA A 986 -5.76 21.63 -19.49
C ALA A 986 -6.85 21.50 -20.57
N GLY A 987 -7.54 20.36 -20.67
CA GLY A 987 -8.66 20.12 -21.58
C GLY A 987 -8.58 18.79 -22.35
N GLU A 988 -9.47 18.65 -23.34
CA GLU A 988 -9.55 17.47 -24.19
C GLU A 988 -8.60 17.52 -25.39
N SER A 989 -8.06 16.35 -25.75
CA SER A 989 -7.30 16.11 -26.97
C SER A 989 -8.16 16.23 -28.24
N ASP A 990 -7.48 16.19 -29.38
CA ASP A 990 -8.13 15.83 -30.65
C ASP A 990 -8.76 14.42 -30.57
N ALA A 991 -9.68 14.12 -31.49
CA ALA A 991 -10.31 12.81 -31.57
C ALA A 991 -9.33 11.74 -32.07
N SER A 992 -9.44 10.53 -31.51
CA SER A 992 -8.79 9.33 -32.03
C SER A 992 -9.23 8.98 -33.46
N ASN A 993 -8.66 7.92 -34.02
CA ASN A 993 -9.27 7.26 -35.19
C ASN A 993 -10.70 6.79 -34.85
N ARG A 994 -11.55 6.70 -35.88
CA ARG A 994 -12.96 6.27 -35.76
C ARG A 994 -13.10 4.78 -36.07
N VAL A 995 -13.99 4.09 -35.35
CA VAL A 995 -14.38 2.70 -35.64
C VAL A 995 -15.89 2.58 -35.78
N THR A 996 -16.35 1.88 -36.81
CA THR A 996 -17.78 1.68 -37.08
C THR A 996 -18.15 0.21 -36.90
N VAL A 997 -19.22 -0.07 -36.16
CA VAL A 997 -19.67 -1.43 -35.86
C VAL A 997 -21.18 -1.49 -35.66
N THR A 998 -21.78 -2.62 -36.02
CA THR A 998 -23.18 -2.94 -35.76
C THR A 998 -23.21 -4.10 -34.76
N PRO A 999 -23.61 -3.90 -33.47
CA PRO A 999 -23.76 -4.99 -32.53
C PRO A 999 -24.98 -5.84 -32.87
N GLY A 1000 -25.03 -7.07 -32.36
CA GLY A 1000 -26.12 -8.01 -32.63
C GLY A 1000 -25.63 -9.44 -32.83
N LEU A 1001 -26.52 -10.41 -32.61
CA LEU A 1001 -26.20 -11.85 -32.72
C LEU A 1001 -25.68 -12.26 -34.11
N MET A 1002 -26.11 -11.57 -35.17
CA MET A 1002 -25.56 -11.77 -36.51
C MET A 1002 -24.06 -11.48 -36.55
N THR A 1003 -23.65 -10.33 -36.00
CA THR A 1003 -22.25 -9.90 -35.96
C THR A 1003 -21.42 -10.84 -35.10
N VAL A 1004 -21.97 -11.27 -33.95
CA VAL A 1004 -21.35 -12.28 -33.09
C VAL A 1004 -21.09 -13.59 -33.86
N LEU A 1005 -22.09 -14.09 -34.60
CA LEU A 1005 -21.96 -15.27 -35.45
C LEU A 1005 -20.92 -15.10 -36.54
N GLU A 1006 -20.93 -13.98 -37.26
CA GLU A 1006 -19.95 -13.66 -38.30
C GLU A 1006 -18.51 -13.68 -37.72
N ASN A 1007 -18.30 -13.08 -36.55
CA ASN A 1007 -17.00 -13.03 -35.89
C ASN A 1007 -16.49 -14.41 -35.47
N TYR A 1008 -17.30 -15.21 -34.78
CA TYR A 1008 -16.90 -16.58 -34.41
C TYR A 1008 -16.65 -17.45 -35.64
N MET A 1009 -17.43 -17.29 -36.70
CA MET A 1009 -17.19 -18.00 -37.97
C MET A 1009 -15.84 -17.63 -38.59
N GLU A 1010 -15.47 -16.35 -38.63
CA GLU A 1010 -14.15 -15.93 -39.12
C GLU A 1010 -13.03 -16.45 -38.23
N GLN A 1011 -13.19 -16.37 -36.91
CA GLN A 1011 -12.23 -16.89 -35.93
C GLN A 1011 -11.99 -18.39 -36.14
N PHE A 1012 -13.04 -19.23 -36.14
CA PHE A 1012 -12.88 -20.67 -36.30
C PHE A 1012 -12.33 -21.06 -37.69
N LYS A 1013 -12.60 -20.27 -38.74
CA LYS A 1013 -11.94 -20.48 -40.03
C LYS A 1013 -10.44 -20.19 -39.98
N ALA A 1014 -10.04 -19.14 -39.26
CA ALA A 1014 -8.64 -18.76 -39.12
C ALA A 1014 -7.85 -19.79 -38.29
N THR A 1015 -8.46 -20.35 -37.25
CA THR A 1015 -7.82 -21.39 -36.40
C THR A 1015 -7.88 -22.79 -37.01
N GLY A 1016 -8.72 -23.00 -38.03
CA GLY A 1016 -8.96 -24.30 -38.64
C GLY A 1016 -10.01 -25.15 -37.92
N ASP A 1017 -10.63 -24.64 -36.85
CA ASP A 1017 -11.73 -25.27 -36.12
C ASP A 1017 -13.04 -25.35 -36.93
N LEU A 1018 -13.15 -24.54 -37.98
CA LEU A 1018 -14.18 -24.63 -39.02
C LEU A 1018 -13.49 -24.70 -40.39
N ASN A 1019 -13.53 -25.87 -41.03
CA ASN A 1019 -12.81 -26.07 -42.28
C ASN A 1019 -13.63 -26.85 -43.34
N GLY A 1020 -12.96 -27.29 -44.39
CA GLY A 1020 -13.54 -28.17 -45.42
C GLY A 1020 -14.75 -27.59 -46.16
N PRO A 1021 -15.66 -28.44 -46.68
CA PRO A 1021 -16.81 -28.01 -47.46
C PRO A 1021 -17.91 -27.35 -46.60
N LEU A 1022 -17.84 -27.44 -45.27
CA LEU A 1022 -18.83 -26.86 -44.37
C LEU A 1022 -18.67 -25.34 -44.24
N ALA A 1023 -17.43 -24.85 -44.09
CA ALA A 1023 -17.13 -23.42 -43.99
C ALA A 1023 -17.82 -22.55 -45.06
N PRO A 1024 -17.66 -22.81 -46.39
CA PRO A 1024 -18.34 -22.03 -47.42
C PRO A 1024 -19.87 -22.22 -47.43
N GLN A 1025 -20.39 -23.36 -46.97
CA GLN A 1025 -21.85 -23.59 -46.87
C GLN A 1025 -22.49 -22.72 -45.81
N LEU A 1026 -21.90 -22.69 -44.61
CA LEU A 1026 -22.34 -21.85 -43.50
C LEU A 1026 -22.24 -20.37 -43.86
N THR A 1027 -21.13 -19.95 -44.48
CA THR A 1027 -20.96 -18.55 -44.92
C THR A 1027 -22.03 -18.13 -45.92
N ASN A 1028 -22.39 -19.02 -46.85
CA ASN A 1028 -23.46 -18.74 -47.81
C ASN A 1028 -24.83 -18.65 -47.13
N SER A 1029 -25.15 -19.55 -46.19
CA SER A 1029 -26.40 -19.49 -45.43
C SER A 1029 -26.49 -18.18 -44.64
N LEU A 1030 -25.44 -17.79 -43.91
CA LEU A 1030 -25.43 -16.54 -43.12
C LEU A 1030 -25.53 -15.28 -44.01
N LYS A 1031 -24.86 -15.27 -45.17
CA LYS A 1031 -25.05 -14.20 -46.18
C LYS A 1031 -26.49 -14.07 -46.65
N GLN A 1032 -27.21 -15.18 -46.85
CA GLN A 1032 -28.62 -15.15 -47.23
C GLN A 1032 -29.51 -14.62 -46.11
N VAL A 1033 -29.22 -14.99 -44.85
CA VAL A 1033 -29.90 -14.41 -43.69
C VAL A 1033 -29.75 -12.89 -43.69
N LYS A 1034 -28.51 -12.38 -43.80
CA LYS A 1034 -28.21 -10.94 -43.82
C LYS A 1034 -28.91 -10.22 -44.97
N HIS A 1035 -28.85 -10.79 -46.18
CA HIS A 1035 -29.53 -10.25 -47.35
C HIS A 1035 -31.05 -10.11 -47.11
N HIS A 1036 -31.71 -11.16 -46.62
CA HIS A 1036 -33.15 -11.16 -46.42
C HIS A 1036 -33.59 -10.25 -45.26
N LEU A 1037 -32.81 -10.13 -44.19
CA LEU A 1037 -33.04 -9.13 -43.15
C LEU A 1037 -32.96 -7.71 -43.69
N GLY A 1038 -31.95 -7.40 -44.51
CA GLY A 1038 -31.82 -6.10 -45.18
C GLY A 1038 -32.96 -5.76 -46.16
N GLN A 1039 -33.70 -6.78 -46.63
CA GLN A 1039 -34.91 -6.61 -47.44
C GLN A 1039 -36.20 -6.62 -46.59
N GLY A 1040 -36.10 -6.71 -45.27
CA GLY A 1040 -37.25 -6.81 -44.35
C GLY A 1040 -37.96 -8.18 -44.38
N SER A 1041 -37.40 -9.20 -45.05
CA SER A 1041 -38.01 -10.53 -45.19
C SER A 1041 -37.56 -11.48 -44.09
N LYS A 1042 -38.14 -11.29 -42.91
CA LYS A 1042 -37.85 -12.08 -41.71
C LYS A 1042 -38.07 -13.59 -41.88
N LYS A 1043 -39.17 -13.98 -42.54
CA LYS A 1043 -39.51 -15.39 -42.79
C LYS A 1043 -38.41 -16.10 -43.61
N GLN A 1044 -37.86 -15.42 -44.62
CA GLN A 1044 -36.77 -15.99 -45.41
C GLN A 1044 -35.47 -16.06 -44.61
N ALA A 1045 -35.17 -15.03 -43.80
CA ALA A 1045 -34.03 -15.06 -42.90
C ALA A 1045 -34.07 -16.25 -41.92
N ILE A 1046 -35.23 -16.52 -41.31
CA ILE A 1046 -35.44 -17.68 -40.44
C ILE A 1046 -35.16 -18.99 -41.19
N SER A 1047 -35.71 -19.15 -42.40
CA SER A 1047 -35.51 -20.38 -43.19
C SER A 1047 -34.04 -20.64 -43.53
N PHE A 1048 -33.24 -19.60 -43.81
CA PHE A 1048 -31.81 -19.75 -44.02
C PHE A 1048 -31.03 -19.99 -42.73
N LEU A 1049 -31.51 -19.51 -41.58
CA LEU A 1049 -30.95 -19.86 -40.27
C LEU A 1049 -31.22 -21.32 -39.89
N GLU A 1050 -32.42 -21.83 -40.17
CA GLU A 1050 -32.74 -23.25 -39.99
C GLU A 1050 -31.84 -24.12 -40.88
N LYS A 1051 -31.60 -23.69 -42.12
CA LYS A 1051 -30.64 -24.35 -43.02
C LYS A 1051 -29.22 -24.32 -42.46
N TYR A 1052 -28.81 -23.21 -41.85
CA TYR A 1052 -27.51 -23.08 -41.20
C TYR A 1052 -27.37 -24.07 -40.03
N LEU A 1053 -28.39 -24.16 -39.16
CA LEU A 1053 -28.46 -25.12 -38.06
C LEU A 1053 -28.47 -26.58 -38.56
N GLU A 1054 -29.22 -26.88 -39.62
CA GLU A 1054 -29.23 -28.21 -40.24
C GLU A 1054 -27.84 -28.59 -40.78
N GLN A 1055 -27.13 -27.64 -41.40
CA GLN A 1055 -25.77 -27.86 -41.90
C GLN A 1055 -24.79 -28.15 -40.75
N LEU A 1056 -24.90 -27.42 -39.63
CA LEU A 1056 -24.10 -27.66 -38.42
C LEU A 1056 -24.38 -29.02 -37.77
N GLY A 1057 -25.61 -29.55 -37.90
CA GLY A 1057 -26.01 -30.82 -37.28
C GLY A 1057 -25.77 -32.08 -38.12
N LYS A 1058 -25.24 -31.97 -39.35
CA LYS A 1058 -25.02 -33.14 -40.23
C LYS A 1058 -23.89 -34.02 -39.72
N GLU A 1059 -24.17 -35.31 -39.53
CA GLU A 1059 -23.19 -36.31 -39.03
C GLU A 1059 -21.90 -36.32 -39.88
N ASN A 1060 -22.04 -36.34 -41.21
CA ASN A 1060 -20.90 -36.35 -42.13
C ASN A 1060 -20.18 -35.00 -42.26
N MET A 1061 -20.64 -33.97 -41.56
CA MET A 1061 -19.99 -32.65 -41.51
C MET A 1061 -19.30 -32.37 -40.18
N GLN A 1062 -19.51 -33.22 -39.15
CA GLN A 1062 -18.89 -33.07 -37.84
C GLN A 1062 -17.36 -33.18 -37.89
N GLU A 1063 -16.79 -33.89 -38.88
CA GLU A 1063 -15.33 -33.98 -39.05
C GLU A 1063 -14.64 -32.65 -39.39
N TYR A 1064 -15.41 -31.64 -39.83
CA TYR A 1064 -14.90 -30.32 -40.21
C TYR A 1064 -15.12 -29.25 -39.12
N LEU A 1065 -15.56 -29.66 -37.93
CA LEU A 1065 -15.84 -28.81 -36.77
C LEU A 1065 -15.08 -29.32 -35.54
N SER A 1066 -14.46 -28.42 -34.79
CA SER A 1066 -14.14 -28.73 -33.40
C SER A 1066 -15.43 -28.76 -32.55
N SER A 1067 -15.37 -29.44 -31.41
CA SER A 1067 -16.49 -29.48 -30.44
C SER A 1067 -16.91 -28.09 -30.00
N GLU A 1068 -15.93 -27.18 -29.82
CA GLU A 1068 -16.16 -25.79 -29.48
C GLU A 1068 -16.85 -25.03 -30.62
N ALA A 1069 -16.32 -25.12 -31.85
CA ALA A 1069 -16.92 -24.44 -32.99
C ALA A 1069 -18.36 -24.92 -33.23
N SER A 1070 -18.62 -26.22 -33.05
CA SER A 1070 -19.96 -26.80 -33.16
C SER A 1070 -20.90 -26.20 -32.10
N TYR A 1071 -20.50 -26.21 -30.82
CA TYR A 1071 -21.31 -25.67 -29.74
C TYR A 1071 -21.58 -24.16 -29.90
N THR A 1072 -20.52 -23.36 -30.05
CA THR A 1072 -20.59 -21.90 -30.11
C THR A 1072 -21.43 -21.42 -31.29
N LEU A 1073 -21.19 -21.97 -32.49
CA LEU A 1073 -21.95 -21.57 -33.68
C LEU A 1073 -23.41 -22.01 -33.60
N GLN A 1074 -23.72 -23.18 -33.02
CA GLN A 1074 -25.10 -23.62 -32.81
C GLN A 1074 -25.82 -22.74 -31.78
N PHE A 1075 -25.16 -22.44 -30.65
CA PHE A 1075 -25.74 -21.63 -29.58
C PHE A 1075 -26.17 -20.25 -30.08
N TYR A 1076 -25.26 -19.51 -30.73
CA TYR A 1076 -25.60 -18.17 -31.23
C TYR A 1076 -26.59 -18.22 -32.39
N ALA A 1077 -26.51 -19.23 -33.26
CA ALA A 1077 -27.47 -19.37 -34.36
C ALA A 1077 -28.88 -19.67 -33.82
N LYS A 1078 -29.00 -20.57 -32.84
CA LYS A 1078 -30.29 -20.87 -32.21
C LYS A 1078 -30.83 -19.67 -31.44
N SER A 1079 -30.00 -18.98 -30.67
CA SER A 1079 -30.37 -17.75 -29.98
C SER A 1079 -30.88 -16.69 -30.97
N PHE A 1080 -30.25 -16.58 -32.13
CA PHE A 1080 -30.66 -15.64 -33.17
C PHE A 1080 -31.97 -16.06 -33.84
N HIS A 1081 -32.16 -17.36 -34.10
CA HIS A 1081 -33.41 -17.92 -34.59
C HIS A 1081 -34.57 -17.63 -33.63
N ASP A 1082 -34.43 -17.98 -32.36
CA ASP A 1082 -35.46 -17.81 -31.33
C ASP A 1082 -35.86 -16.33 -31.17
N ARG A 1083 -34.90 -15.40 -31.27
CA ARG A 1083 -35.18 -13.95 -31.21
C ARG A 1083 -35.90 -13.45 -32.45
N LEU A 1084 -35.55 -13.97 -33.63
CA LEU A 1084 -36.33 -13.70 -34.83
C LEU A 1084 -37.75 -14.25 -34.63
N GLU A 1085 -37.99 -15.44 -34.10
CA GLU A 1085 -39.38 -15.90 -33.92
C GLU A 1085 -40.23 -15.05 -32.94
N LYS A 1086 -39.61 -14.47 -31.90
CA LYS A 1086 -40.32 -13.72 -30.84
C LYS A 1086 -40.68 -12.28 -31.17
N LYS A 1087 -39.91 -11.59 -32.01
CA LYS A 1087 -40.24 -10.23 -32.52
C LYS A 1087 -41.19 -10.30 -33.70
#